data_AF-A0A957LAI9-F1
#
_entry.id   AF-A0A957LAI9-F1
#
_cell.length_a   1.000
_cell.length_b   1.000
_cell.length_c   1.000
_cell.angle_alpha   90.00
_cell.angle_beta   90.00
_cell.angle_gamma   90.00
#
_symmetry.space_group_name_H-M   'P 1'
#
loop_
_entity.id
_entity.type
_entity.pdbx_description
1 polymer ?
#
loop_
_entity_poly.entity_id
_entity_poly.type
_entity_poly.pdbx_seq_one_letter_code
_entity_poly.pdbx_strand_id
1 'polypeptide(L)'
;VDNRPNRRAEAEFGTNPCVTADTWVAVADGRGRVRMGDLVADGKDIDVFTMKDNQLVVRTMRNPRKTGTQTPIYRVSFADGTSMRVTPNHKFVLKDGTVKQAIELAPNDALTSLKVFSYRKQGLPQTQKVNYDEDKSYRMLQFGRYRKSEHRFIYQHHTGEELEGVDYHIHHMDFDGRNNQLDNLELVTAEEHAQIHRERMLGENNPVHNMTAEWREALSQATIGLANGNAKSFTNEELHSIISQYIVSLGHVPTIKQYQKFAKANDLPMTFSRYRRAYFGGSVLETLRKIAAENGIEMGAREASLSEKTDLPITFIEGQAHVIKECEVCGDEFTAHFNRREQACCGHSCATTLQHKQTNSEEWGELIRQARTRNHDEVRINQVTIYNDLMYELGRHPLKIEWQERCRQEGISPEISRVSSPFRYWDDLQEAALAENHRVTCVEFDGYEDVYTGTVDETHTYFAIGNQGIDTKDRTEMRYVLNVQCGEIILRPKQFCNLTSAVARAEDTFETLKEKVELATILGTLQAMATHFPGLRPEWQKNCEEERLLGVDLNGQMDSPVCQDPDVQSRLRYIAVETNRIYAEKLGINQSVSVTAVKPSGNSSQLLNSASGIHTRWSPYYIRNVRVGSHTPVLNVLKDAGVPLDPENGQTPKNANTWVAHFPVKAPEGAPTRNDRTAIEQCDYWLQNKVHYTEHNPSVTITYRHDEVIDIIRWIWEHQDKIGGMAFLPAFDAQYDQMPYEEISKEQYEKFAAAFPEIDFSKIYRYEEEDLTTAAQELACMAGGCDV
;
A
#
# COMPACT_ATOMS: atom_id res chain seq x y z
N VAL A 1 -18.71 -46.24 29.02
CA VAL A 1 -18.91 -45.85 27.61
C VAL A 1 -18.60 -44.37 27.56
N ASP A 2 -17.36 -44.06 27.14
CA ASP A 2 -16.76 -42.73 27.20
C ASP A 2 -17.34 -41.90 26.05
N ASN A 3 -18.40 -41.15 26.33
CA ASN A 3 -19.13 -40.32 25.37
C ASN A 3 -18.59 -38.87 25.34
N ARG A 4 -17.29 -38.71 25.59
CA ARG A 4 -16.61 -37.45 25.30
C ARG A 4 -16.32 -37.44 23.79
N PRO A 5 -16.75 -36.41 23.02
CA PRO A 5 -16.15 -36.21 21.71
C PRO A 5 -14.63 -36.09 21.91
N ASN A 6 -13.85 -36.73 21.04
CA ASN A 6 -12.39 -36.69 21.09
C ASN A 6 -11.96 -35.25 21.34
N ARG A 7 -11.26 -34.99 22.45
CA ARG A 7 -10.55 -33.72 22.62
C ARG A 7 -9.65 -33.60 21.40
N ARG A 8 -9.86 -32.53 20.63
CA ARG A 8 -9.00 -32.15 19.50
C ARG A 8 -7.55 -32.13 19.98
N ALA A 9 -6.65 -32.72 19.21
CA ALA A 9 -5.22 -32.69 19.53
C ALA A 9 -4.75 -31.24 19.58
N GLU A 10 -3.71 -30.93 20.37
CA GLU A 10 -3.12 -29.58 20.52
C GLU A 10 -2.74 -28.90 19.18
N ALA A 11 -2.76 -29.62 18.07
CA ALA A 11 -2.54 -29.14 16.70
C ALA A 11 -3.77 -28.52 16.01
N GLU A 12 -4.94 -28.42 16.66
CA GLU A 12 -6.17 -27.85 16.07
C GLU A 12 -6.46 -26.38 16.45
N PHE A 13 -5.46 -25.66 16.97
CA PHE A 13 -5.59 -24.21 17.16
C PHE A 13 -5.39 -23.46 15.83
N GLY A 14 -6.34 -22.58 15.54
CA GLY A 14 -6.35 -21.77 14.33
C GLY A 14 -5.15 -20.84 14.22
N THR A 15 -4.28 -21.10 13.26
CA THR A 15 -3.49 -20.07 12.62
C THR A 15 -3.93 -20.00 11.17
N ASN A 16 -4.68 -18.97 10.80
CA ASN A 16 -4.85 -18.62 9.39
C ASN A 16 -3.93 -17.42 9.16
N PRO A 17 -3.04 -17.45 8.17
CA PRO A 17 -2.89 -18.38 7.03
C PRO A 17 -1.95 -19.55 7.31
N CYS A 18 -2.13 -20.66 6.60
CA CYS A 18 -1.31 -21.87 6.71
C CYS A 18 -1.00 -22.45 5.32
N VAL A 19 0.28 -22.62 5.04
CA VAL A 19 0.81 -23.09 3.75
C VAL A 19 1.64 -24.36 3.93
N THR A 20 1.82 -25.16 2.89
CA THR A 20 2.69 -26.35 2.93
C THR A 20 4.17 -25.98 2.95
N ALA A 21 5.04 -26.89 3.43
CA ALA A 21 6.49 -26.65 3.56
C ALA A 21 7.17 -26.23 2.26
N ASP A 22 6.69 -26.74 1.14
CA ASP A 22 7.17 -26.43 -0.20
C ASP A 22 6.69 -25.07 -0.71
N THR A 23 6.00 -24.24 0.07
CA THR A 23 5.62 -22.90 -0.41
C THR A 23 6.82 -21.95 -0.47
N TRP A 24 7.08 -21.30 -1.60
CA TRP A 24 8.06 -20.22 -1.72
C TRP A 24 7.52 -18.93 -1.09
N VAL A 25 8.31 -18.33 -0.21
CA VAL A 25 8.07 -17.00 0.38
C VAL A 25 9.00 -15.98 -0.27
N ALA A 26 8.46 -14.81 -0.62
CA ALA A 26 9.22 -13.69 -1.16
C ALA A 26 9.98 -12.96 -0.02
N VAL A 27 11.22 -13.39 0.23
CA VAL A 27 12.06 -12.81 1.29
C VAL A 27 12.82 -11.59 0.79
N ALA A 28 12.98 -10.59 1.66
CA ALA A 28 13.65 -9.33 1.41
C ALA A 28 15.04 -9.24 2.08
N ASP A 29 15.60 -10.38 2.49
CA ASP A 29 16.92 -10.51 3.14
C ASP A 29 18.08 -10.68 2.13
N GLY A 30 17.78 -10.65 0.84
CA GLY A 30 18.74 -10.81 -0.24
C GLY A 30 18.76 -12.18 -0.91
N ARG A 31 18.18 -13.23 -0.31
CA ARG A 31 18.06 -14.56 -0.94
C ARG A 31 17.02 -14.57 -2.08
N GLY A 32 16.06 -13.65 -2.04
CA GLY A 32 15.00 -13.45 -3.04
C GLY A 32 13.79 -14.36 -2.84
N ARG A 33 14.01 -15.67 -2.66
CA ARG A 33 12.95 -16.62 -2.29
C ARG A 33 13.48 -17.77 -1.43
N VAL A 34 12.69 -18.21 -0.46
CA VAL A 34 13.03 -19.35 0.42
C VAL A 34 11.78 -20.19 0.64
N ARG A 35 11.91 -21.52 0.77
CA ARG A 35 10.76 -22.38 1.08
C ARG A 35 10.34 -22.17 2.52
N MET A 36 9.04 -22.23 2.80
CA MET A 36 8.49 -22.06 4.14
C MET A 36 9.08 -23.09 5.12
N GLY A 37 9.26 -24.34 4.68
CA GLY A 37 9.91 -25.37 5.50
C GLY A 37 11.36 -25.02 5.88
N ASP A 38 12.11 -24.39 4.97
CA ASP A 38 13.48 -23.95 5.23
C ASP A 38 13.50 -22.75 6.18
N LEU A 39 12.56 -21.80 6.04
CA LEU A 39 12.40 -20.68 6.98
C LEU A 39 12.08 -21.16 8.40
N VAL A 40 11.24 -22.18 8.52
CA VAL A 40 10.89 -22.81 9.80
C VAL A 40 12.09 -23.56 10.38
N ALA A 41 12.86 -24.25 9.54
CA ALA A 41 14.09 -24.94 9.96
C ALA A 41 15.19 -23.97 10.39
N ASP A 42 15.31 -22.82 9.71
CA ASP A 42 16.22 -21.73 10.08
C ASP A 42 15.83 -21.14 11.45
N GLY A 43 14.53 -21.08 11.77
CA GLY A 43 13.99 -20.65 13.06
C GLY A 43 14.28 -19.19 13.39
N LYS A 44 14.55 -18.36 12.38
CA LYS A 44 14.91 -16.93 12.52
C LYS A 44 13.81 -16.05 11.96
N ASP A 45 13.66 -14.88 12.57
CA ASP A 45 12.89 -13.79 11.99
C ASP A 45 13.50 -13.37 10.65
N ILE A 46 12.63 -13.02 9.70
CA ILE A 46 13.06 -12.77 8.34
C ILE A 46 12.27 -11.65 7.68
N ASP A 47 12.95 -10.74 7.00
CA ASP A 47 12.26 -9.70 6.25
C ASP A 47 11.61 -10.28 5.00
N VAL A 48 10.36 -9.88 4.76
CA VAL A 48 9.55 -10.34 3.63
C VAL A 48 8.93 -9.16 2.91
N PHE A 49 8.67 -9.33 1.62
CA PHE A 49 7.86 -8.40 0.87
C PHE A 49 6.39 -8.54 1.27
N THR A 50 5.74 -7.40 1.50
CA THR A 50 4.34 -7.30 1.92
C THR A 50 3.70 -6.03 1.36
N MET A 51 2.44 -5.75 1.71
CA MET A 51 1.68 -4.60 1.25
C MET A 51 1.14 -3.79 2.43
N LYS A 52 1.27 -2.46 2.34
CA LYS A 52 0.62 -1.48 3.22
C LYS A 52 0.09 -0.34 2.36
N ASP A 53 -1.16 0.07 2.56
CA ASP A 53 -1.80 1.16 1.81
C ASP A 53 -1.68 1.03 0.27
N ASN A 54 -1.86 -0.20 -0.25
CA ASN A 54 -1.67 -0.57 -1.67
C ASN A 54 -0.26 -0.29 -2.24
N GLN A 55 0.75 -0.17 -1.37
CA GLN A 55 2.15 -0.03 -1.75
C GLN A 55 2.96 -1.25 -1.29
N LEU A 56 3.93 -1.64 -2.12
CA LEU A 56 4.90 -2.67 -1.76
C LEU A 56 5.80 -2.13 -0.65
N VAL A 57 5.92 -2.85 0.46
CA VAL A 57 6.80 -2.53 1.58
C VAL A 57 7.51 -3.79 2.08
N VAL A 58 8.56 -3.61 2.89
CA VAL A 58 9.24 -4.72 3.58
C VAL A 58 8.90 -4.65 5.07
N ARG A 59 8.57 -5.81 5.64
CA ARG A 59 8.32 -5.99 7.08
C ARG A 59 8.89 -7.32 7.54
N THR A 60 9.20 -7.42 8.82
CA THR A 60 9.75 -8.63 9.41
C THR A 60 8.64 -9.66 9.63
N MET A 61 8.81 -10.84 9.06
CA MET A 61 8.08 -12.06 9.41
C MET A 61 8.73 -12.68 10.65
N ARG A 62 7.97 -12.66 11.74
CA ARG A 62 8.31 -13.23 13.04
C ARG A 62 7.96 -14.70 13.11
N ASN A 63 8.89 -15.47 13.67
CA ASN A 63 8.68 -16.87 14.06
C ASN A 63 7.99 -17.73 12.96
N PRO A 64 8.64 -17.96 11.80
CA PRO A 64 8.21 -18.99 10.86
C PRO A 64 8.13 -20.34 11.57
N ARG A 65 6.94 -20.95 11.61
CA ARG A 65 6.65 -22.11 12.45
C ARG A 65 5.69 -23.08 11.79
N LYS A 66 5.79 -24.35 12.19
CA LYS A 66 4.75 -25.35 11.94
C LYS A 66 3.55 -25.05 12.82
N THR A 67 2.36 -25.12 12.26
CA THR A 67 1.12 -24.72 12.91
C THR A 67 0.04 -25.80 12.91
N GLY A 68 0.15 -26.77 12.02
CA GLY A 68 -0.78 -27.91 11.96
C GLY A 68 -0.07 -29.16 11.47
N THR A 69 -0.59 -30.32 11.88
CA THR A 69 -0.09 -31.63 11.46
C THR A 69 -1.22 -32.37 10.77
N GLN A 70 -0.96 -32.95 9.59
CA GLN A 70 -1.97 -33.69 8.83
C GLN A 70 -3.28 -32.89 8.63
N THR A 71 -3.15 -31.63 8.22
CA THR A 71 -4.29 -30.73 7.97
C THR A 71 -4.78 -30.90 6.54
N PRO A 72 -6.11 -30.82 6.26
CA PRO A 72 -6.62 -30.80 4.89
C PRO A 72 -5.99 -29.69 4.06
N ILE A 73 -5.52 -30.02 2.85
CA ILE A 73 -4.91 -29.07 1.91
C ILE A 73 -5.75 -28.98 0.65
N TYR A 74 -5.83 -27.76 0.14
CA TYR A 74 -6.43 -27.45 -1.15
C TYR A 74 -5.37 -26.81 -2.04
N ARG A 75 -5.31 -27.28 -3.29
CA ARG A 75 -4.53 -26.67 -4.36
C ARG A 75 -5.38 -25.61 -5.03
N VAL A 76 -4.93 -24.36 -4.93
CA VAL A 76 -5.45 -23.23 -5.69
C VAL A 76 -4.57 -23.10 -6.93
N SER A 77 -5.15 -23.31 -8.11
CA SER A 77 -4.46 -23.18 -9.39
C SER A 77 -4.76 -21.83 -10.02
N PHE A 78 -3.78 -21.25 -10.70
CA PHE A 78 -3.87 -19.95 -11.34
C PHE A 78 -3.76 -20.04 -12.87
N ALA A 79 -4.27 -19.03 -13.57
CA ALA A 79 -4.33 -19.00 -15.03
C ALA A 79 -2.94 -18.99 -15.71
N ASP A 80 -1.89 -18.59 -14.98
CA ASP A 80 -0.51 -18.58 -15.47
C ASP A 80 0.24 -19.90 -15.22
N GLY A 81 -0.47 -20.95 -14.79
CA GLY A 81 0.10 -22.27 -14.50
C GLY A 81 0.79 -22.37 -13.14
N THR A 82 0.84 -21.29 -12.36
CA THR A 82 1.25 -21.37 -10.96
C THR A 82 0.12 -21.92 -10.09
N SER A 83 0.47 -22.40 -8.91
CA SER A 83 -0.47 -22.94 -7.93
C SER A 83 0.05 -22.70 -6.52
N MET A 84 -0.84 -22.82 -5.55
CA MET A 84 -0.51 -22.73 -4.13
C MET A 84 -1.29 -23.77 -3.35
N ARG A 85 -0.63 -24.44 -2.41
CA ARG A 85 -1.20 -25.49 -1.58
C ARG A 85 -1.40 -24.94 -0.17
N VAL A 86 -2.65 -24.83 0.25
CA VAL A 86 -3.03 -24.09 1.46
C VAL A 86 -4.14 -24.79 2.22
N THR A 87 -4.33 -24.43 3.49
CA THR A 87 -5.49 -24.88 4.24
C THR A 87 -6.79 -24.31 3.67
N PRO A 88 -7.94 -24.98 3.85
CA PRO A 88 -9.21 -24.50 3.29
C PRO A 88 -9.58 -23.08 3.71
N ASN A 89 -9.23 -22.72 4.95
CA ASN A 89 -9.53 -21.41 5.51
C ASN A 89 -8.53 -20.32 5.12
N HIS A 90 -7.44 -20.66 4.42
CA HIS A 90 -6.37 -19.73 4.08
C HIS A 90 -6.89 -18.52 3.30
N LYS A 91 -6.56 -17.30 3.75
CA LYS A 91 -7.07 -16.06 3.16
C LYS A 91 -6.15 -15.50 2.07
N PHE A 92 -6.74 -15.16 0.93
CA PHE A 92 -6.12 -14.43 -0.17
C PHE A 92 -6.71 -13.03 -0.29
N VAL A 93 -5.85 -12.03 -0.53
CA VAL A 93 -6.28 -10.67 -0.82
C VAL A 93 -6.54 -10.54 -2.33
N LEU A 94 -7.76 -10.15 -2.70
CA LEU A 94 -8.17 -9.85 -4.06
C LEU A 94 -7.61 -8.50 -4.51
N LYS A 95 -7.58 -8.26 -5.82
CA LYS A 95 -7.04 -7.01 -6.41
C LYS A 95 -7.84 -5.76 -6.00
N ASP A 96 -9.13 -5.93 -5.69
CA ASP A 96 -10.00 -4.87 -5.17
C ASP A 96 -9.81 -4.60 -3.66
N GLY A 97 -8.88 -5.31 -3.02
CA GLY A 97 -8.59 -5.21 -1.58
C GLY A 97 -9.48 -6.09 -0.71
N THR A 98 -10.51 -6.74 -1.25
CA THR A 98 -11.36 -7.68 -0.50
C THR A 98 -10.61 -8.99 -0.23
N VAL A 99 -11.07 -9.78 0.74
CA VAL A 99 -10.39 -11.02 1.16
C VAL A 99 -11.32 -12.22 1.02
N LYS A 100 -10.83 -13.32 0.44
CA LYS A 100 -11.55 -14.59 0.32
C LYS A 100 -10.73 -15.76 0.89
N GLN A 101 -11.40 -16.75 1.46
CA GLN A 101 -10.75 -18.02 1.82
C GLN A 101 -10.44 -18.86 0.58
N ALA A 102 -9.48 -19.77 0.67
CA ALA A 102 -9.10 -20.68 -0.41
C ALA A 102 -10.32 -21.42 -0.99
N ILE A 103 -11.17 -21.99 -0.14
CA ILE A 103 -12.39 -22.71 -0.56
C ILE A 103 -13.50 -21.81 -1.13
N GLU A 104 -13.39 -20.49 -0.98
CA GLU A 104 -14.36 -19.52 -1.46
C GLU A 104 -13.92 -18.87 -2.79
N LEU A 105 -12.69 -19.14 -3.22
CA LEU A 105 -12.19 -18.64 -4.49
C LEU A 105 -12.93 -19.33 -5.63
N ALA A 106 -13.51 -18.51 -6.50
CA ALA A 106 -14.17 -18.95 -7.72
C ALA A 106 -13.22 -18.78 -8.92
N PRO A 107 -13.44 -19.54 -10.01
CA PRO A 107 -12.79 -19.24 -11.28
C PRO A 107 -12.92 -17.75 -11.63
N ASN A 108 -11.83 -17.15 -12.11
CA ASN A 108 -11.65 -15.73 -12.41
C ASN A 108 -11.49 -14.77 -11.22
N ASP A 109 -11.48 -15.21 -9.96
CA ASP A 109 -11.11 -14.31 -8.84
C ASP A 109 -9.67 -13.79 -9.01
N ALA A 110 -9.49 -12.48 -9.09
CA ALA A 110 -8.18 -11.84 -9.32
C ALA A 110 -7.50 -11.49 -8.00
N LEU A 111 -6.36 -12.11 -7.72
CA LEU A 111 -5.59 -11.92 -6.49
C LEU A 111 -4.58 -10.76 -6.61
N THR A 112 -4.30 -10.10 -5.49
CA THR A 112 -3.18 -9.17 -5.36
C THR A 112 -1.86 -9.93 -5.48
N SER A 113 -1.02 -9.53 -6.44
CA SER A 113 0.18 -10.27 -6.79
C SER A 113 1.44 -9.43 -6.91
N LEU A 114 2.56 -10.08 -6.63
CA LEU A 114 3.92 -9.54 -6.81
C LEU A 114 4.65 -10.41 -7.82
N LYS A 115 5.11 -9.80 -8.91
CA LYS A 115 5.92 -10.46 -9.92
C LYS A 115 7.40 -10.13 -9.71
N VAL A 116 8.25 -11.15 -9.73
CA VAL A 116 9.71 -10.98 -9.66
C VAL A 116 10.36 -11.75 -10.80
N PHE A 117 11.12 -11.06 -11.64
CA PHE A 117 11.80 -11.64 -12.79
C PHE A 117 13.26 -11.18 -12.87
N SER A 118 14.08 -11.93 -13.60
CA SER A 118 15.51 -11.64 -13.74
C SER A 118 15.86 -11.11 -15.12
N TYR A 119 16.86 -10.23 -15.18
CA TYR A 119 17.38 -9.67 -16.43
C TYR A 119 18.91 -9.63 -16.43
N ARG A 120 19.51 -9.74 -17.61
CA ARG A 120 20.94 -9.54 -17.84
C ARG A 120 21.15 -8.28 -18.68
N LYS A 121 22.23 -7.55 -18.40
CA LYS A 121 22.66 -6.41 -19.21
C LYS A 121 23.47 -6.93 -20.41
N GLN A 122 23.07 -6.59 -21.64
CA GLN A 122 23.80 -6.90 -22.88
C GLN A 122 24.32 -5.60 -23.51
N GLY A 123 25.27 -4.94 -22.84
CA GLY A 123 25.71 -3.59 -23.20
C GLY A 123 24.67 -2.52 -22.86
N LEU A 124 25.11 -1.34 -22.43
CA LEU A 124 24.18 -0.24 -22.12
C LEU A 124 23.67 0.38 -23.43
N PRO A 125 22.35 0.59 -23.63
CA PRO A 125 21.24 0.46 -22.67
C PRO A 125 20.41 -0.84 -22.79
N GLN A 126 20.88 -1.86 -23.51
CA GLN A 126 20.09 -3.08 -23.77
C GLN A 126 20.06 -4.03 -22.56
N THR A 127 18.85 -4.37 -22.13
CA THR A 127 18.61 -5.38 -21.11
C THR A 127 17.77 -6.51 -21.69
N GLN A 128 18.09 -7.74 -21.32
CA GLN A 128 17.39 -8.94 -21.76
C GLN A 128 16.85 -9.68 -20.54
N LYS A 129 15.54 -9.94 -20.51
CA LYS A 129 14.94 -10.81 -19.50
C LYS A 129 15.39 -12.26 -19.70
N VAL A 130 15.82 -12.91 -18.63
CA VAL A 130 16.40 -14.27 -18.59
C VAL A 130 15.66 -15.13 -17.57
N ASN A 131 16.05 -16.40 -17.42
CA ASN A 131 15.54 -17.28 -16.37
C ASN A 131 15.80 -16.67 -14.97
N TYR A 132 14.90 -16.94 -14.03
CA TYR A 132 14.94 -16.36 -12.68
C TYR A 132 16.30 -16.57 -11.98
N ASP A 133 16.86 -17.78 -12.07
CA ASP A 133 18.13 -18.14 -11.42
C ASP A 133 19.36 -18.04 -12.34
N GLU A 134 19.22 -17.46 -13.53
CA GLU A 134 20.32 -17.35 -14.50
C GLU A 134 21.53 -16.63 -13.90
N ASP A 135 22.73 -17.18 -14.09
CA ASP A 135 23.98 -16.56 -13.61
C ASP A 135 24.18 -15.14 -14.15
N LYS A 136 24.72 -14.25 -13.31
CA LYS A 136 25.00 -12.84 -13.67
C LYS A 136 23.75 -12.08 -14.11
N SER A 137 22.59 -12.42 -13.56
CA SER A 137 21.35 -11.70 -13.74
C SER A 137 21.06 -10.82 -12.53
N TYR A 138 20.09 -9.92 -12.68
CA TYR A 138 19.59 -9.03 -11.64
C TYR A 138 18.09 -9.21 -11.51
N ARG A 139 17.59 -9.21 -10.27
CA ARG A 139 16.15 -9.34 -9.99
C ARG A 139 15.44 -7.99 -10.04
N MET A 140 14.24 -8.00 -10.62
CA MET A 140 13.35 -6.86 -10.75
C MET A 140 12.02 -7.18 -10.08
N LEU A 141 11.61 -6.33 -9.13
CA LEU A 141 10.29 -6.36 -8.51
C LEU A 141 9.31 -5.61 -9.41
N GLN A 142 8.16 -6.22 -9.67
CA GLN A 142 7.03 -5.61 -10.37
C GLN A 142 5.76 -5.81 -9.54
N PHE A 143 5.22 -4.71 -9.01
CA PHE A 143 3.97 -4.67 -8.24
C PHE A 143 3.00 -3.69 -8.91
N GLY A 144 2.00 -4.20 -9.63
CA GLY A 144 1.17 -3.38 -10.51
C GLY A 144 2.00 -2.63 -11.57
N ARG A 145 1.96 -1.29 -11.55
CA ARG A 145 2.78 -0.41 -12.41
C ARG A 145 4.17 -0.13 -11.83
N TYR A 146 4.36 -0.35 -10.54
CA TYR A 146 5.61 -0.09 -9.87
C TYR A 146 6.67 -1.11 -10.30
N ARG A 147 7.84 -0.63 -10.70
CA ARG A 147 9.00 -1.46 -11.06
C ARG A 147 10.25 -0.92 -10.40
N LYS A 148 10.97 -1.77 -9.68
CA LYS A 148 12.25 -1.42 -9.05
C LYS A 148 13.15 -2.64 -8.93
N SER A 149 14.45 -2.44 -9.07
CA SER A 149 15.42 -3.50 -8.84
C SER A 149 15.42 -3.93 -7.37
N GLU A 150 15.42 -5.24 -7.13
CA GLU A 150 15.29 -5.82 -5.78
C GLU A 150 16.37 -5.29 -4.82
N HIS A 151 17.65 -5.32 -5.21
CA HIS A 151 18.76 -4.81 -4.40
C HIS A 151 18.60 -3.34 -3.99
N ARG A 152 18.12 -2.46 -4.90
CA ARG A 152 17.87 -1.05 -4.55
C ARG A 152 16.71 -0.91 -3.57
N PHE A 153 15.70 -1.77 -3.67
CA PHE A 153 14.56 -1.76 -2.76
C PHE A 153 14.99 -2.21 -1.36
N ILE A 154 15.73 -3.32 -1.27
CA ILE A 154 16.26 -3.87 -0.01
C ILE A 154 17.21 -2.87 0.65
N TYR A 155 18.20 -2.34 -0.09
CA TYR A 155 19.17 -1.38 0.47
C TYR A 155 18.48 -0.14 1.04
N GLN A 156 17.59 0.50 0.27
CA GLN A 156 16.85 1.68 0.75
C GLN A 156 16.03 1.39 2.00
N HIS A 157 15.44 0.19 2.12
CA HIS A 157 14.68 -0.17 3.31
C HIS A 157 15.58 -0.25 4.56
N HIS A 158 16.75 -0.86 4.45
CA HIS A 158 17.64 -1.06 5.59
C HIS A 158 18.48 0.17 5.96
N THR A 159 18.83 1.02 5.00
CA THR A 159 19.68 2.20 5.25
C THR A 159 18.89 3.50 5.38
N GLY A 160 17.66 3.55 4.86
CA GLY A 160 16.86 4.78 4.78
C GLY A 160 17.35 5.78 3.72
N GLU A 161 18.38 5.44 2.93
CA GLU A 161 18.94 6.35 1.93
C GLU A 161 18.08 6.37 0.65
N GLU A 162 17.54 7.53 0.30
CA GLU A 162 16.86 7.73 -0.98
C GLU A 162 17.86 7.88 -2.12
N LEU A 163 17.89 6.89 -3.01
CA LEU A 163 18.79 6.89 -4.15
C LEU A 163 18.13 7.58 -5.35
N GLU A 164 18.12 8.91 -5.34
CA GLU A 164 17.72 9.74 -6.47
C GLU A 164 18.92 10.09 -7.37
N GLY A 165 18.77 9.95 -8.69
CA GLY A 165 19.80 10.34 -9.67
C GLY A 165 20.70 9.22 -10.20
N VAL A 166 21.65 9.62 -11.04
CA VAL A 166 22.61 8.74 -11.74
C VAL A 166 24.01 8.75 -11.13
N ASP A 167 24.22 9.56 -10.10
CA ASP A 167 25.55 9.81 -9.53
C ASP A 167 26.01 8.69 -8.58
N TYR A 168 25.06 7.89 -8.06
CA TYR A 168 25.33 6.78 -7.14
C TYR A 168 24.74 5.46 -7.63
N HIS A 169 25.50 4.38 -7.43
CA HIS A 169 25.12 3.02 -7.76
C HIS A 169 25.31 2.10 -6.55
N ILE A 170 24.39 1.14 -6.42
CA ILE A 170 24.62 0.01 -5.53
C ILE A 170 25.45 -1.03 -6.29
N HIS A 171 26.60 -1.36 -5.73
CA HIS A 171 27.54 -2.36 -6.21
C HIS A 171 27.36 -3.68 -5.46
N HIS A 172 27.43 -4.80 -6.19
CA HIS A 172 27.52 -6.14 -5.62
C HIS A 172 28.99 -6.53 -5.49
N MET A 173 29.50 -6.65 -4.26
CA MET A 173 30.93 -6.88 -4.01
C MET A 173 31.43 -8.24 -4.57
N ASP A 174 30.57 -9.25 -4.59
CA ASP A 174 30.84 -10.56 -5.21
C ASP A 174 30.62 -10.59 -6.74
N PHE A 175 30.16 -9.49 -7.32
CA PHE A 175 29.76 -9.34 -8.72
C PHE A 175 28.64 -10.29 -9.18
N ASP A 176 27.87 -10.88 -8.25
CA ASP A 176 26.66 -11.65 -8.53
C ASP A 176 25.41 -10.83 -8.22
N GLY A 177 24.74 -10.34 -9.27
CA GLY A 177 23.51 -9.54 -9.17
C GLY A 177 22.30 -10.26 -8.58
N ARG A 178 22.43 -11.55 -8.25
CA ARG A 178 21.43 -12.35 -7.52
C ARG A 178 21.62 -12.31 -6.00
N ASN A 179 22.85 -12.06 -5.53
CA ASN A 179 23.15 -12.02 -4.11
C ASN A 179 22.86 -10.62 -3.55
N ASN A 180 21.62 -10.40 -3.13
CA ASN A 180 21.16 -9.10 -2.66
C ASN A 180 21.25 -8.96 -1.13
N GLN A 181 22.08 -9.79 -0.46
CA GLN A 181 22.31 -9.67 0.98
C GLN A 181 22.94 -8.32 1.29
N LEU A 182 22.49 -7.66 2.35
CA LEU A 182 22.87 -6.28 2.66
C LEU A 182 24.40 -6.12 2.82
N ASP A 183 25.07 -7.13 3.38
CA ASP A 183 26.53 -7.17 3.55
C ASP A 183 27.30 -7.40 2.24
N ASN A 184 26.63 -7.70 1.13
CA ASN A 184 27.20 -7.77 -0.22
C ASN A 184 26.95 -6.48 -1.04
N LEU A 185 26.13 -5.56 -0.53
CA LEU A 185 25.74 -4.34 -1.22
C LEU A 185 26.51 -3.14 -0.70
N GLU A 186 27.11 -2.38 -1.61
CA GLU A 186 27.87 -1.16 -1.29
C GLU A 186 27.37 0.02 -2.11
N LEU A 187 27.09 1.16 -1.48
CA LEU A 187 26.80 2.40 -2.18
C LEU A 187 28.10 3.08 -2.60
N VAL A 188 28.29 3.23 -3.91
CA VAL A 188 29.47 3.86 -4.50
C VAL A 188 29.06 4.94 -5.49
N THR A 189 29.94 5.91 -5.72
CA THR A 189 29.74 6.88 -6.80
C THR A 189 29.83 6.21 -8.17
N ALA A 190 29.29 6.84 -9.21
CA ALA A 190 29.42 6.37 -10.58
C ALA A 190 30.87 6.24 -11.05
N GLU A 191 31.76 7.11 -10.57
CA GLU A 191 33.20 7.05 -10.87
C GLU A 191 33.87 5.85 -10.20
N GLU A 192 33.64 5.65 -8.91
CA GLU A 192 34.18 4.51 -8.15
C GLU A 192 33.66 3.18 -8.70
N HIS A 193 32.35 3.09 -8.97
CA HIS A 193 31.75 1.92 -9.59
C HIS A 193 32.42 1.60 -10.94
N ALA A 194 32.64 2.61 -11.79
CA ALA A 194 33.33 2.42 -13.06
C ALA A 194 34.79 1.99 -12.87
N GLN A 195 35.48 2.50 -11.85
CA GLN A 195 36.85 2.11 -11.52
C GLN A 195 36.95 0.64 -11.06
N ILE A 196 36.05 0.19 -10.18
CA ILE A 196 36.01 -1.22 -9.71
C ILE A 196 35.87 -2.18 -10.90
N HIS A 197 34.95 -1.88 -11.83
CA HIS A 197 34.78 -2.69 -13.04
C HIS A 197 35.98 -2.58 -13.99
N ARG A 198 36.60 -1.39 -14.10
CA ARG A 198 37.81 -1.20 -14.92
C ARG A 198 38.96 -2.06 -14.43
N GLU A 199 39.24 -2.06 -13.12
CA GLU A 199 40.32 -2.85 -12.51
C GLU A 199 40.13 -4.36 -12.75
N ARG A 200 38.89 -4.85 -12.65
CA ARG A 200 38.53 -6.22 -13.00
C ARG A 200 38.78 -6.56 -14.46
N MET A 201 38.62 -5.59 -15.37
CA MET A 201 38.82 -5.75 -16.82
C MET A 201 40.27 -5.53 -17.27
N LEU A 202 41.25 -5.43 -16.35
CA LEU A 202 42.67 -5.41 -16.68
C LEU A 202 43.26 -6.82 -16.80
N GLY A 203 44.41 -6.93 -17.48
CA GLY A 203 45.13 -8.19 -17.63
C GLY A 203 44.36 -9.24 -18.44
N GLU A 204 44.38 -10.50 -18.00
CA GLU A 204 43.75 -11.63 -18.70
C GLU A 204 42.23 -11.49 -18.87
N ASN A 205 41.58 -10.69 -18.01
CA ASN A 205 40.14 -10.43 -18.05
C ASN A 205 39.74 -9.31 -19.02
N ASN A 206 40.70 -8.71 -19.73
CA ASN A 206 40.40 -7.66 -20.69
C ASN A 206 39.54 -8.22 -21.84
N PRO A 207 38.34 -7.65 -22.07
CA PRO A 207 37.43 -8.11 -23.12
C PRO A 207 38.10 -8.19 -24.51
N VAL A 208 39.10 -7.34 -24.76
CA VAL A 208 39.88 -7.31 -26.01
C VAL A 208 40.63 -8.63 -26.26
N HIS A 209 41.02 -9.37 -25.23
CA HIS A 209 41.64 -10.70 -25.38
C HIS A 209 40.65 -11.76 -25.89
N ASN A 210 39.35 -11.58 -25.63
CA ASN A 210 38.27 -12.44 -26.13
C ASN A 210 37.67 -11.91 -27.44
N MET A 211 38.34 -10.98 -28.11
CA MET A 211 37.80 -10.34 -29.30
C MET A 211 37.84 -11.26 -30.51
N THR A 212 36.67 -11.64 -31.02
CA THR A 212 36.51 -12.45 -32.24
C THR A 212 36.82 -11.63 -33.49
N ALA A 213 37.11 -12.30 -34.61
CA ALA A 213 37.34 -11.63 -35.89
C ALA A 213 36.12 -10.80 -36.33
N GLU A 214 34.91 -11.34 -36.13
CA GLU A 214 33.64 -10.67 -36.43
C GLU A 214 33.43 -9.39 -35.60
N TRP A 215 33.81 -9.42 -34.32
CA TRP A 215 33.70 -8.22 -33.48
C TRP A 215 34.70 -7.13 -33.90
N ARG A 216 35.93 -7.49 -34.31
CA ARG A 216 36.88 -6.52 -34.90
C ARG A 216 36.34 -5.90 -36.17
N GLU A 217 35.75 -6.72 -37.03
CA GLU A 217 35.20 -6.26 -38.30
C GLU A 217 34.00 -5.34 -38.08
N ALA A 218 33.10 -5.65 -37.15
CA ALA A 218 32.00 -4.78 -36.76
C ALA A 218 32.46 -3.42 -36.19
N LEU A 219 33.49 -3.43 -35.32
CA LEU A 219 34.10 -2.19 -34.79
C LEU A 219 34.74 -1.35 -35.90
N SER A 220 35.42 -2.00 -36.85
CA SER A 220 36.02 -1.34 -38.01
C SER A 220 34.95 -0.76 -38.94
N GLN A 221 33.89 -1.50 -39.22
CA GLN A 221 32.77 -1.04 -40.06
C GLN A 221 32.02 0.14 -39.44
N ALA A 222 31.86 0.17 -38.11
CA ALA A 222 31.22 1.29 -37.41
C ALA A 222 32.04 2.60 -37.45
N THR A 223 33.32 2.55 -37.82
CA THR A 223 34.24 3.69 -37.76
C THR A 223 34.86 4.08 -39.12
N ILE A 224 34.57 3.33 -40.20
CA ILE A 224 35.07 3.62 -41.55
C ILE A 224 34.16 4.64 -42.27
N GLY A 225 34.75 5.79 -42.62
CA GLY A 225 34.26 6.70 -43.66
C GLY A 225 32.79 7.15 -43.51
N LEU A 226 32.02 6.97 -44.59
CA LEU A 226 30.65 7.45 -44.79
C LEU A 226 29.60 6.85 -43.81
N ALA A 227 29.97 5.90 -42.95
CA ALA A 227 29.11 5.41 -41.87
C ALA A 227 29.06 6.36 -40.65
N ASN A 228 29.96 7.34 -40.57
CA ASN A 228 29.90 8.41 -39.58
C ASN A 228 29.04 9.58 -40.12
N GLY A 229 27.79 9.69 -39.64
CA GLY A 229 26.81 10.66 -40.14
C GLY A 229 27.17 12.15 -40.05
N ASN A 230 28.30 12.50 -39.40
CA ASN A 230 28.78 13.87 -39.24
C ASN A 230 29.94 14.25 -40.16
N ALA A 231 30.50 13.32 -40.95
CA ALA A 231 31.60 13.60 -41.86
C ALA A 231 31.07 13.96 -43.26
N LYS A 232 31.24 15.23 -43.69
CA LYS A 232 31.03 15.68 -45.07
C LYS A 232 32.35 16.13 -45.67
N SER A 233 32.64 15.72 -46.90
CA SER A 233 33.94 15.84 -47.58
C SER A 233 34.27 17.23 -48.16
N PHE A 234 33.61 18.29 -47.71
CA PHE A 234 33.83 19.66 -48.20
C PHE A 234 34.68 20.48 -47.24
N THR A 235 35.65 21.21 -47.77
CA THR A 235 36.42 22.21 -47.01
C THR A 235 35.57 23.47 -46.72
N ASN A 236 36.01 24.30 -45.77
CA ASN A 236 35.30 25.54 -45.45
C ASN A 236 35.37 26.58 -46.59
N GLU A 237 36.45 26.58 -47.36
CA GLU A 237 36.67 27.47 -48.50
C GLU A 237 35.74 27.12 -49.66
N GLU A 238 35.59 25.82 -49.95
CA GLU A 238 34.64 25.30 -50.95
C GLU A 238 33.21 25.68 -50.58
N LEU A 239 32.84 25.50 -49.30
CA LEU A 239 31.52 25.87 -48.81
C LEU A 239 31.25 27.38 -48.94
N HIS A 240 32.23 28.23 -48.62
CA HIS A 240 32.11 29.68 -48.74
C HIS A 240 31.83 30.10 -50.20
N SER A 241 32.57 29.51 -51.14
CA SER A 241 32.40 29.79 -52.58
C SER A 241 31.01 29.42 -53.07
N ILE A 242 30.51 28.22 -52.70
CA ILE A 242 29.18 27.74 -53.10
C ILE A 242 28.08 28.63 -52.53
N ILE A 243 28.22 29.10 -51.28
CA ILE A 243 27.25 30.00 -50.64
C ILE A 243 27.25 31.38 -51.31
N SER A 244 28.44 31.92 -51.63
CA SER A 244 28.56 33.22 -52.30
C SER A 244 27.88 33.22 -53.68
N GLN A 245 28.12 32.19 -54.49
CA GLN A 245 27.46 32.03 -55.80
C GLN A 245 25.93 31.97 -55.67
N TYR A 246 25.43 31.25 -54.65
CA TYR A 246 24.00 31.17 -54.38
C TYR A 246 23.38 32.54 -54.03
N ILE A 247 24.05 33.33 -53.18
CA ILE A 247 23.57 34.66 -52.78
C ILE A 247 23.56 35.62 -53.97
N VAL A 248 24.63 35.64 -54.76
CA VAL A 248 24.71 36.46 -55.99
C VAL A 248 23.60 36.08 -56.96
N SER A 249 23.30 34.79 -57.12
CA SER A 249 22.22 34.33 -58.00
C SER A 249 20.83 34.79 -57.57
N LEU A 250 20.63 35.06 -56.27
CA LEU A 250 19.36 35.51 -55.71
C LEU A 250 19.19 37.04 -55.74
N GLY A 251 20.30 37.80 -55.75
CA GLY A 251 20.25 39.27 -55.74
C GLY A 251 19.73 39.89 -54.44
N HIS A 252 19.50 39.06 -53.40
CA HIS A 252 19.15 39.46 -52.04
C HIS A 252 19.70 38.46 -51.02
N VAL A 253 19.72 38.82 -49.74
CA VAL A 253 20.15 37.88 -48.67
C VAL A 253 19.13 36.74 -48.56
N PRO A 254 19.54 35.46 -48.66
CA PRO A 254 18.63 34.32 -48.49
C PRO A 254 18.20 34.15 -47.03
N THR A 255 16.96 33.72 -46.82
CA THR A 255 16.48 33.26 -45.50
C THR A 255 17.12 31.92 -45.13
N ILE A 256 17.13 31.57 -43.83
CA ILE A 256 17.63 30.26 -43.36
C ILE A 256 16.91 29.10 -44.06
N LYS A 257 15.59 29.19 -44.27
CA LYS A 257 14.80 28.16 -44.96
C LYS A 257 15.20 28.00 -46.43
N GLN A 258 15.49 29.11 -47.13
CA GLN A 258 16.00 29.08 -48.50
C GLN A 258 17.37 28.41 -48.58
N TYR A 259 18.28 28.78 -47.67
CA TYR A 259 19.59 28.13 -47.56
C TYR A 259 19.48 26.63 -47.24
N GLN A 260 18.63 26.23 -46.28
CA GLN A 260 18.46 24.81 -45.92
C GLN A 260 17.92 23.98 -47.09
N LYS A 261 16.99 24.53 -47.87
CA LYS A 261 16.47 23.88 -49.07
C LYS A 261 17.57 23.73 -50.14
N PHE A 262 18.37 24.77 -50.35
CA PHE A 262 19.52 24.74 -51.25
C PHE A 262 20.60 23.75 -50.77
N ALA A 263 20.94 23.78 -49.48
CA ALA A 263 21.94 22.90 -48.87
C ALA A 263 21.52 21.43 -48.97
N LYS A 264 20.26 21.12 -48.67
CA LYS A 264 19.71 19.76 -48.83
C LYS A 264 19.75 19.28 -50.28
N ALA A 265 19.45 20.15 -51.24
CA ALA A 265 19.49 19.79 -52.66
C ALA A 265 20.90 19.54 -53.20
N ASN A 266 21.93 20.11 -52.56
CA ASN A 266 23.33 20.04 -53.01
C ASN A 266 24.23 19.26 -52.04
N ASP A 267 23.62 18.48 -51.13
CA ASP A 267 24.30 17.71 -50.06
C ASP A 267 25.29 18.53 -49.20
N LEU A 268 24.99 19.82 -49.00
CA LEU A 268 25.77 20.72 -48.15
C LEU A 268 25.26 20.67 -46.70
N PRO A 269 26.11 21.02 -45.71
CA PRO A 269 25.67 21.09 -44.32
C PRO A 269 24.61 22.16 -44.09
N MET A 270 23.42 21.72 -43.68
CA MET A 270 22.27 22.58 -43.34
C MET A 270 22.49 23.36 -42.04
N THR A 271 23.42 22.90 -41.18
CA THR A 271 23.85 23.56 -39.94
C THR A 271 25.37 23.50 -39.83
N PHE A 272 25.96 24.48 -39.12
CA PHE A 272 27.41 24.56 -38.94
C PHE A 272 27.83 24.00 -37.58
N SER A 273 28.73 23.01 -37.59
CA SER A 273 29.39 22.45 -36.40
C SER A 273 30.41 23.44 -35.81
N ARG A 274 30.96 23.15 -34.62
CA ARG A 274 31.92 24.03 -33.92
C ARG A 274 33.12 24.42 -34.80
N TYR A 275 33.65 23.48 -35.57
CA TYR A 275 34.75 23.72 -36.53
C TYR A 275 34.38 24.72 -37.63
N ARG A 276 33.15 24.66 -38.19
CA ARG A 276 32.71 25.57 -39.26
C ARG A 276 32.36 26.96 -38.73
N ARG A 277 31.72 27.04 -37.56
CA ARG A 277 31.42 28.33 -36.91
C ARG A 277 32.69 29.11 -36.59
N ALA A 278 33.77 28.42 -36.19
CA ALA A 278 35.06 29.05 -35.94
C ALA A 278 35.65 29.70 -37.22
N TYR A 279 35.43 29.13 -38.39
CA TYR A 279 35.88 29.69 -39.67
C TYR A 279 35.00 30.84 -40.17
N PHE A 280 33.67 30.68 -40.17
CA PHE A 280 32.74 31.69 -40.69
C PHE A 280 32.45 32.84 -39.69
N GLY A 281 32.84 32.69 -38.43
CA GLY A 281 32.68 33.70 -37.40
C GLY A 281 31.26 33.80 -36.84
N GLY A 282 30.42 32.78 -37.02
CA GLY A 282 29.05 32.81 -36.53
C GLY A 282 28.17 31.65 -37.01
N SER A 283 26.88 31.82 -36.79
CA SER A 283 25.79 30.99 -37.29
C SER A 283 25.61 31.10 -38.81
N VAL A 284 24.73 30.27 -39.37
CA VAL A 284 24.43 30.26 -40.81
C VAL A 284 23.90 31.62 -41.28
N LEU A 285 23.02 32.28 -40.52
CA LEU A 285 22.42 33.55 -40.91
C LEU A 285 23.44 34.69 -40.94
N GLU A 286 24.32 34.76 -39.94
CA GLU A 286 25.41 35.73 -39.89
C GLU A 286 26.37 35.53 -41.07
N THR A 287 26.64 34.27 -41.42
CA THR A 287 27.44 33.91 -42.61
C THR A 287 26.78 34.41 -43.90
N LEU A 288 25.47 34.20 -44.08
CA LEU A 288 24.74 34.66 -45.27
C LEU A 288 24.73 36.18 -45.40
N ARG A 289 24.52 36.91 -44.29
CA ARG A 289 24.54 38.38 -44.29
C ARG A 289 25.92 38.93 -44.60
N LYS A 290 26.97 38.34 -44.01
CA LYS A 290 28.35 38.74 -44.26
C LYS A 290 28.74 38.53 -45.72
N ILE A 291 28.45 37.36 -46.27
CA ILE A 291 28.73 37.07 -47.69
C ILE A 291 27.87 37.95 -48.61
N ALA A 292 26.63 38.31 -48.24
CA ALA A 292 25.82 39.24 -49.03
C ALA A 292 26.35 40.67 -49.01
N ALA A 293 26.85 41.14 -47.87
CA ALA A 293 27.52 42.44 -47.74
C ALA A 293 28.82 42.49 -48.56
N GLU A 294 29.59 41.39 -48.57
CA GLU A 294 30.76 41.22 -49.45
C GLU A 294 30.39 41.34 -50.95
N ASN A 295 29.11 41.16 -51.30
CA ASN A 295 28.59 41.23 -52.67
C ASN A 295 27.69 42.47 -52.97
N GLY A 296 27.51 43.42 -52.03
CA GLY A 296 26.99 44.79 -52.29
C GLY A 296 25.47 44.99 -52.54
N ILE A 297 24.59 44.49 -51.67
CA ILE A 297 23.10 44.53 -51.84
C ILE A 297 22.39 45.30 -50.67
N GLU A 298 21.61 46.40 -50.91
CA GLU A 298 20.88 47.30 -49.92
C GLU A 298 19.44 47.84 -50.33
N MET A 299 18.61 48.44 -49.42
CA MET A 299 17.11 48.77 -49.47
C MET A 299 16.64 50.27 -49.76
N GLY A 300 15.33 50.61 -49.97
CA GLY A 300 14.81 51.89 -50.61
C GLY A 300 13.73 52.82 -49.92
N ALA A 301 13.35 53.98 -50.53
CA ALA A 301 12.82 55.22 -49.88
C ALA A 301 11.35 55.34 -49.36
N ARG A 302 10.36 54.54 -49.81
CA ARG A 302 8.99 54.55 -49.23
C ARG A 302 8.94 53.87 -47.84
N GLU A 303 9.94 53.05 -47.60
CA GLU A 303 10.26 52.37 -46.35
C GLU A 303 10.75 53.38 -45.29
N ALA A 304 11.50 54.40 -45.71
CA ALA A 304 12.07 55.44 -44.84
C ALA A 304 11.04 56.35 -44.15
N SER A 305 9.87 56.61 -44.78
CA SER A 305 8.81 57.45 -44.18
C SER A 305 7.94 56.70 -43.17
N LEU A 306 7.77 55.39 -43.35
CA LEU A 306 6.98 54.59 -42.43
C LEU A 306 7.82 54.14 -41.22
N SER A 307 9.14 54.01 -41.39
CA SER A 307 10.08 53.74 -40.30
C SER A 307 10.22 54.87 -39.28
N GLU A 308 9.79 56.10 -39.61
CA GLU A 308 9.71 57.19 -38.62
C GLU A 308 8.53 57.03 -37.63
N LYS A 309 7.56 56.14 -37.93
CA LYS A 309 6.32 55.99 -37.16
C LYS A 309 6.25 54.68 -36.36
N THR A 310 7.21 53.79 -36.55
CA THR A 310 7.32 52.51 -35.84
C THR A 310 8.74 51.98 -35.94
N ASP A 311 9.22 51.37 -34.86
CA ASP A 311 10.54 50.77 -34.79
C ASP A 311 10.56 49.35 -35.40
N LEU A 312 9.40 48.84 -35.85
CA LEU A 312 9.22 47.51 -36.40
C LEU A 312 9.60 47.47 -37.89
N PRO A 313 10.22 46.39 -38.39
CA PRO A 313 10.51 46.24 -39.83
C PRO A 313 9.21 46.29 -40.66
N ILE A 314 9.27 46.93 -41.83
CA ILE A 314 8.07 47.24 -42.64
C ILE A 314 8.13 46.48 -43.95
N THR A 315 6.98 45.99 -44.41
CA THR A 315 6.83 45.38 -45.73
C THR A 315 5.55 45.87 -46.40
N PHE A 316 5.46 45.72 -47.73
CA PHE A 316 4.28 46.13 -48.50
C PHE A 316 3.64 44.91 -49.15
N ILE A 317 2.40 44.63 -48.77
CA ILE A 317 1.60 43.54 -49.32
C ILE A 317 0.42 44.18 -50.04
N GLU A 318 0.27 43.89 -51.34
CA GLU A 318 -0.81 44.42 -52.19
C GLU A 318 -0.96 45.96 -52.15
N GLY A 319 0.17 46.67 -52.02
CA GLY A 319 0.21 48.14 -51.95
C GLY A 319 -0.12 48.74 -50.59
N GLN A 320 -0.40 47.92 -49.56
CA GLN A 320 -0.65 48.34 -48.19
C GLN A 320 0.53 48.03 -47.26
N ALA A 321 0.82 48.97 -46.35
CA ALA A 321 1.92 48.84 -45.39
C ALA A 321 1.58 47.84 -44.28
N HIS A 322 2.52 46.94 -44.01
CA HIS A 322 2.47 45.94 -42.95
C HIS A 322 3.74 46.03 -42.11
N VAL A 323 3.63 45.72 -40.82
CA VAL A 323 4.79 45.54 -39.94
C VAL A 323 5.09 44.06 -39.80
N ILE A 324 6.36 43.72 -39.79
CA ILE A 324 6.89 42.40 -39.49
C ILE A 324 7.18 42.35 -38.00
N LYS A 325 6.61 41.38 -37.30
CA LYS A 325 6.85 41.19 -35.87
C LYS A 325 6.86 39.72 -35.50
N GLU A 326 7.55 39.39 -34.42
CA GLU A 326 7.47 38.05 -33.85
C GLU A 326 6.20 37.90 -33.01
N CYS A 327 5.59 36.74 -33.09
CA CYS A 327 4.52 36.36 -32.19
C CYS A 327 5.06 36.17 -30.78
N GLU A 328 4.44 36.81 -29.78
CA GLU A 328 4.83 36.67 -28.36
C GLU A 328 4.69 35.25 -27.78
N VAL A 329 4.13 34.32 -28.55
CA VAL A 329 3.93 32.92 -28.15
C VAL A 329 4.86 31.98 -28.89
N CYS A 330 4.79 31.94 -30.22
CA CYS A 330 5.58 30.98 -31.00
C CYS A 330 6.92 31.55 -31.49
N GLY A 331 7.15 32.85 -31.34
CA GLY A 331 8.33 33.53 -31.88
C GLY A 331 8.36 33.58 -33.41
N ASP A 332 7.40 32.97 -34.11
CA ASP A 332 7.35 33.04 -35.56
C ASP A 332 7.04 34.47 -35.99
N GLU A 333 7.79 34.90 -36.99
CA GLU A 333 7.59 36.16 -37.66
C GLU A 333 6.26 36.14 -38.43
N PHE A 334 5.43 37.15 -38.20
CA PHE A 334 4.19 37.34 -38.94
C PHE A 334 4.00 38.81 -39.31
N THR A 335 3.19 39.03 -40.34
CA THR A 335 2.88 40.37 -40.84
C THR A 335 1.55 40.84 -40.30
N ALA A 336 1.52 41.99 -39.64
CA ALA A 336 0.30 42.67 -39.23
C ALA A 336 0.12 43.93 -40.06
N HIS A 337 -1.11 44.22 -40.49
CA HIS A 337 -1.41 45.49 -41.17
C HIS A 337 -0.97 46.67 -40.29
N PHE A 338 -0.39 47.74 -40.85
CA PHE A 338 0.24 48.83 -40.08
C PHE A 338 -0.67 49.46 -38.99
N ASN A 339 -1.97 49.54 -39.26
CA ASN A 339 -2.99 50.03 -38.30
C ASN A 339 -3.29 49.08 -37.14
N ARG A 340 -2.85 47.82 -37.21
CA ARG A 340 -2.99 46.77 -36.18
C ARG A 340 -1.64 46.32 -35.61
N ARG A 341 -0.64 47.20 -35.64
CA ARG A 341 0.73 46.93 -35.16
C ARG A 341 0.83 46.43 -33.70
N GLU A 342 -0.18 46.74 -32.89
CA GLU A 342 -0.31 46.27 -31.49
C GLU A 342 -0.74 44.78 -31.36
N GLN A 343 -1.03 44.07 -32.44
CA GLN A 343 -1.43 42.65 -32.39
C GLN A 343 -0.28 41.76 -31.90
N ALA A 344 -0.40 41.11 -30.74
CA ALA A 344 0.67 40.31 -30.11
C ALA A 344 0.92 38.92 -30.72
N CYS A 345 -0.07 38.34 -31.40
CA CYS A 345 -0.04 36.94 -31.84
C CYS A 345 -0.27 36.77 -33.34
N CYS A 346 0.40 35.77 -33.95
CA CYS A 346 0.31 35.49 -35.38
C CYS A 346 -1.02 34.89 -35.83
N GLY A 347 -1.78 34.29 -34.91
CA GLY A 347 -3.04 33.65 -35.21
C GLY A 347 -3.77 33.13 -33.98
N HIS A 348 -4.94 32.52 -34.21
CA HIS A 348 -5.86 32.08 -33.14
C HIS A 348 -5.22 31.08 -32.17
N SER A 349 -4.48 30.08 -32.66
CA SER A 349 -3.78 29.08 -31.82
C SER A 349 -2.76 29.70 -30.86
N CYS A 350 -2.00 30.70 -31.33
CA CYS A 350 -1.07 31.43 -30.48
C CYS A 350 -1.80 32.33 -29.49
N ALA A 351 -2.87 33.01 -29.91
CA ALA A 351 -3.69 33.79 -28.98
C ALA A 351 -4.27 32.94 -27.83
N THR A 352 -4.77 31.73 -28.12
CA THR A 352 -5.24 30.78 -27.10
C THR A 352 -4.11 30.35 -26.16
N THR A 353 -2.90 30.13 -26.67
CA THR A 353 -1.73 29.76 -25.86
C THR A 353 -1.26 30.90 -24.96
N LEU A 354 -1.32 32.16 -25.42
CA LEU A 354 -1.04 33.33 -24.58
C LEU A 354 -2.06 33.43 -23.42
N GLN A 355 -3.34 33.15 -23.72
CA GLN A 355 -4.43 33.13 -22.76
C GLN A 355 -4.26 32.00 -21.72
N HIS A 356 -3.77 30.83 -22.14
CA HIS A 356 -3.40 29.72 -21.25
C HIS A 356 -2.18 30.01 -20.38
N LYS A 357 -1.25 30.88 -20.81
CA LYS A 357 -0.13 31.36 -19.96
C LYS A 357 -0.60 32.36 -18.89
N GLN A 358 -1.63 33.14 -19.16
CA GLN A 358 -2.18 34.14 -18.25
C GLN A 358 -3.16 33.57 -17.20
N THR A 359 -3.66 32.35 -17.42
CA THR A 359 -4.57 31.64 -16.51
C THR A 359 -3.80 30.47 -15.90
N ASN A 360 -3.73 30.33 -14.57
CA ASN A 360 -2.92 29.34 -13.85
C ASN A 360 -2.93 27.94 -14.52
N SER A 361 -1.90 27.67 -15.33
CA SER A 361 -1.90 26.59 -16.32
C SER A 361 -1.70 25.19 -15.74
N GLU A 362 -1.23 25.12 -14.49
CA GLU A 362 -0.91 23.87 -13.81
C GLU A 362 -2.16 23.14 -13.36
N GLU A 363 -3.11 23.80 -12.68
CA GLU A 363 -4.33 23.14 -12.17
C GLU A 363 -5.22 22.58 -13.27
N TRP A 364 -5.44 23.34 -14.35
CA TRP A 364 -6.25 22.87 -15.49
C TRP A 364 -5.53 21.79 -16.31
N GLY A 365 -4.21 21.90 -16.45
CA GLY A 365 -3.39 20.86 -17.05
C GLY A 365 -3.42 19.57 -16.22
N GLU A 366 -3.37 19.68 -14.90
CA GLU A 366 -3.46 18.57 -13.95
C GLU A 366 -4.81 17.87 -14.05
N LEU A 367 -5.92 18.62 -14.04
CA LEU A 367 -7.26 18.05 -14.17
C LEU A 367 -7.49 17.32 -15.49
N ILE A 368 -7.02 17.89 -16.61
CA ILE A 368 -7.11 17.23 -17.93
C ILE A 368 -6.19 16.01 -18.00
N ARG A 369 -4.99 16.07 -17.42
CA ARG A 369 -4.07 14.92 -17.32
C ARG A 369 -4.68 13.82 -16.46
N GLN A 370 -5.28 14.15 -15.33
CA GLN A 370 -5.96 13.20 -14.43
C GLN A 370 -7.17 12.56 -15.12
N ALA A 371 -7.99 13.33 -15.85
CA ALA A 371 -9.13 12.78 -16.59
C ALA A 371 -8.68 11.87 -17.75
N ARG A 372 -7.64 12.27 -18.51
CA ARG A 372 -7.06 11.43 -19.57
C ARG A 372 -6.43 10.15 -19.02
N THR A 373 -5.73 10.25 -17.89
CA THR A 373 -5.12 9.10 -17.21
C THR A 373 -6.20 8.15 -16.72
N ARG A 374 -7.26 8.64 -16.08
CA ARG A 374 -8.40 7.81 -15.65
C ARG A 374 -9.04 7.05 -16.82
N ASN A 375 -9.38 7.74 -17.91
CA ASN A 375 -9.97 7.09 -19.08
C ASN A 375 -9.01 6.10 -19.75
N HIS A 376 -7.72 6.41 -19.79
CA HIS A 376 -6.68 5.53 -20.33
C HIS A 376 -6.54 4.27 -19.48
N ASP A 377 -6.59 4.40 -18.16
CA ASP A 377 -6.51 3.32 -17.19
C ASP A 377 -7.75 2.41 -17.24
N GLU A 378 -8.94 2.99 -17.36
CA GLU A 378 -10.20 2.26 -17.49
C GLU A 378 -10.24 1.43 -18.78
N VAL A 379 -9.88 2.02 -19.92
CA VAL A 379 -9.77 1.29 -21.19
C VAL A 379 -8.72 0.20 -21.10
N ARG A 380 -7.59 0.45 -20.41
CA ARG A 380 -6.54 -0.56 -20.20
C ARG A 380 -7.07 -1.78 -19.45
N ILE A 381 -7.76 -1.55 -18.33
CA ILE A 381 -8.32 -2.60 -17.49
C ILE A 381 -9.32 -3.43 -18.28
N ASN A 382 -10.24 -2.79 -18.99
CA ASN A 382 -11.26 -3.48 -19.78
C ASN A 382 -10.65 -4.30 -20.92
N GLN A 383 -9.68 -3.73 -21.64
CA GLN A 383 -8.94 -4.43 -22.70
C GLN A 383 -8.21 -5.69 -22.20
N VAL A 384 -7.61 -5.61 -21.01
CA VAL A 384 -6.94 -6.76 -20.37
C VAL A 384 -7.95 -7.79 -19.87
N THR A 385 -9.04 -7.37 -19.25
CA THR A 385 -10.11 -8.27 -18.79
C THR A 385 -10.67 -9.09 -19.95
N ILE A 386 -11.02 -8.44 -21.06
CA ILE A 386 -11.51 -9.10 -22.27
C ILE A 386 -10.52 -10.13 -22.83
N TYR A 387 -9.21 -9.82 -22.79
CA TYR A 387 -8.18 -10.77 -23.20
C TYR A 387 -8.17 -12.01 -22.32
N ASN A 388 -8.28 -11.82 -21.00
CA ASN A 388 -8.23 -12.90 -20.02
C ASN A 388 -9.50 -13.75 -20.02
N ASP A 389 -10.68 -13.15 -20.23
CA ASP A 389 -11.93 -13.89 -20.36
C ASP A 389 -11.90 -14.81 -21.60
N LEU A 390 -11.40 -14.30 -22.73
CA LEU A 390 -11.20 -15.10 -23.94
C LEU A 390 -10.15 -16.20 -23.77
N MET A 391 -9.05 -15.92 -23.05
CA MET A 391 -8.06 -16.94 -22.71
C MET A 391 -8.71 -18.13 -22.02
N TYR A 392 -9.57 -17.85 -21.03
CA TYR A 392 -10.27 -18.86 -20.25
C TYR A 392 -11.29 -19.63 -21.09
N GLU A 393 -12.14 -18.93 -21.84
CA GLU A 393 -13.15 -19.55 -22.71
C GLU A 393 -12.53 -20.49 -23.76
N LEU A 394 -11.36 -20.13 -24.29
CA LEU A 394 -10.70 -20.88 -25.36
C LEU A 394 -9.71 -21.93 -24.85
N GLY A 395 -9.29 -21.85 -23.57
CA GLY A 395 -8.22 -22.68 -23.01
C GLY A 395 -6.86 -22.47 -23.69
N ARG A 396 -6.68 -21.34 -24.39
CA ARG A 396 -5.44 -20.96 -25.10
C ARG A 396 -5.35 -19.44 -25.24
N HIS A 397 -4.18 -18.92 -25.60
CA HIS A 397 -4.04 -17.52 -25.98
C HIS A 397 -4.99 -17.15 -27.13
N PRO A 398 -5.84 -16.12 -26.97
CA PRO A 398 -6.71 -15.65 -28.02
C PRO A 398 -5.89 -14.97 -29.11
N LEU A 399 -6.31 -15.16 -30.35
CA LEU A 399 -5.78 -14.44 -31.49
C LEU A 399 -6.22 -12.98 -31.39
N LYS A 400 -5.40 -12.07 -31.92
CA LYS A 400 -5.70 -10.63 -31.94
C LYS A 400 -7.09 -10.33 -32.51
N ILE A 401 -7.51 -11.05 -33.55
CA ILE A 401 -8.81 -10.86 -34.19
C ILE A 401 -9.96 -11.26 -33.25
N GLU A 402 -9.83 -12.37 -32.51
CA GLU A 402 -10.84 -12.86 -31.55
C GLU A 402 -11.06 -11.83 -30.42
N TRP A 403 -9.95 -11.29 -29.90
CA TRP A 403 -9.96 -10.23 -28.90
C TRP A 403 -10.57 -8.91 -29.40
N GLN A 404 -10.18 -8.47 -30.60
CA GLN A 404 -10.72 -7.24 -31.19
C GLN A 404 -12.23 -7.34 -31.40
N GLU A 405 -12.73 -8.51 -31.76
CA GLU A 405 -14.16 -8.73 -31.95
C GLU A 405 -14.92 -8.67 -30.62
N ARG A 406 -14.40 -9.30 -29.57
CA ARG A 406 -14.99 -9.21 -28.22
C ARG A 406 -14.99 -7.77 -27.69
N CYS A 407 -13.91 -7.02 -27.88
CA CYS A 407 -13.88 -5.59 -27.53
C CYS A 407 -14.99 -4.80 -28.22
N ARG A 408 -15.22 -5.02 -29.52
CA ARG A 408 -16.32 -4.33 -30.24
C ARG A 408 -17.70 -4.70 -29.69
N GLN A 409 -17.91 -5.97 -29.35
CA GLN A 409 -19.18 -6.45 -28.79
C GLN A 409 -19.49 -5.81 -27.44
N GLU A 410 -18.47 -5.58 -26.62
CA GLU A 410 -18.60 -4.98 -25.28
C GLU A 410 -18.48 -3.44 -25.28
N GLY A 411 -18.39 -2.81 -26.45
CA GLY A 411 -18.28 -1.35 -26.57
C GLY A 411 -16.94 -0.79 -26.10
N ILE A 412 -15.92 -1.63 -25.95
CA ILE A 412 -14.55 -1.25 -25.57
C ILE A 412 -13.72 -1.03 -26.84
N SER A 413 -12.87 0.00 -26.84
CA SER A 413 -11.99 0.26 -27.99
C SER A 413 -11.05 -0.93 -28.26
N PRO A 414 -11.03 -1.52 -29.47
CA PRO A 414 -10.08 -2.58 -29.85
C PRO A 414 -8.74 -2.02 -30.35
N GLU A 415 -8.52 -0.71 -30.24
CA GLU A 415 -7.35 -0.04 -30.81
C GLU A 415 -6.10 -0.32 -29.99
N ILE A 416 -5.07 -0.84 -30.65
CA ILE A 416 -3.72 -1.10 -30.13
C ILE A 416 -2.77 -0.61 -31.21
N SER A 417 -2.11 0.52 -30.96
CA SER A 417 -1.02 1.11 -31.78
C SER A 417 -0.95 2.64 -31.60
N ARG A 418 -2.10 3.29 -31.39
CA ARG A 418 -2.19 4.75 -31.31
C ARG A 418 -1.67 5.30 -29.98
N VAL A 419 -1.29 6.58 -29.98
CA VAL A 419 -0.85 7.30 -28.77
C VAL A 419 -1.91 7.35 -27.70
N SER A 420 -3.17 7.37 -28.11
CA SER A 420 -4.33 7.34 -27.23
C SER A 420 -4.67 5.94 -26.69
N SER A 421 -4.04 4.88 -27.18
CA SER A 421 -4.29 3.51 -26.73
C SER A 421 -3.46 3.18 -25.47
N PRO A 422 -3.99 2.35 -24.55
CA PRO A 422 -3.23 1.83 -23.43
C PRO A 422 -2.04 0.93 -23.77
N PHE A 423 -2.05 0.37 -24.99
CA PHE A 423 -1.04 -0.57 -25.45
C PHE A 423 -0.49 -0.13 -26.81
N ARG A 424 0.83 -0.23 -26.98
CA ARG A 424 1.50 0.10 -28.23
C ARG A 424 1.68 -1.11 -29.12
N TYR A 425 1.92 -2.25 -28.50
CA TYR A 425 2.08 -3.52 -29.18
C TYR A 425 1.09 -4.55 -28.63
N TRP A 426 0.80 -5.56 -29.45
CA TRP A 426 -0.04 -6.68 -29.04
C TRP A 426 0.60 -7.42 -27.86
N ASP A 427 1.91 -7.65 -27.95
CA ASP A 427 2.70 -8.28 -26.91
C ASP A 427 2.63 -7.51 -25.58
N ASP A 428 2.52 -6.18 -25.59
CA ASP A 428 2.37 -5.38 -24.35
C ASP A 428 1.04 -5.69 -23.64
N LEU A 429 -0.02 -5.89 -24.41
CA LEU A 429 -1.33 -6.28 -23.87
C LEU A 429 -1.26 -7.71 -23.36
N GLN A 430 -0.62 -8.64 -24.08
CA GLN A 430 -0.43 -10.00 -23.61
C GLN A 430 0.40 -10.04 -22.32
N GLU A 431 1.50 -9.29 -22.25
CA GLU A 431 2.33 -9.17 -21.06
C GLU A 431 1.58 -8.52 -19.89
N ALA A 432 0.77 -7.50 -20.15
CA ALA A 432 -0.05 -6.88 -19.12
C ALA A 432 -1.17 -7.79 -18.63
N ALA A 433 -1.81 -8.51 -19.55
CA ALA A 433 -2.81 -9.51 -19.23
C ALA A 433 -2.20 -10.65 -18.42
N LEU A 434 -1.00 -11.11 -18.79
CA LEU A 434 -0.20 -12.06 -18.04
C LEU A 434 0.26 -11.52 -16.68
N ALA A 435 0.58 -10.24 -16.55
CA ALA A 435 0.92 -9.63 -15.26
C ALA A 435 -0.30 -9.47 -14.34
N GLU A 436 -1.49 -9.40 -14.92
CA GLU A 436 -2.80 -9.34 -14.27
C GLU A 436 -3.41 -10.74 -14.03
N ASN A 437 -2.74 -11.82 -14.43
CA ASN A 437 -3.26 -13.19 -14.52
C ASN A 437 -3.12 -14.05 -13.26
N HIS A 438 -2.98 -13.45 -12.08
CA HIS A 438 -3.20 -14.17 -10.81
C HIS A 438 -4.69 -14.41 -10.56
N ARG A 439 -5.37 -14.93 -11.59
CA ARG A 439 -6.76 -15.35 -11.54
C ARG A 439 -6.82 -16.82 -11.20
N VAL A 440 -7.69 -17.14 -10.27
CA VAL A 440 -7.95 -18.52 -9.87
C VAL A 440 -8.60 -19.26 -11.05
N THR A 441 -8.10 -20.44 -11.39
CA THR A 441 -8.71 -21.34 -12.39
C THR A 441 -9.55 -22.41 -11.71
N CYS A 442 -9.02 -23.02 -10.65
CA CYS A 442 -9.73 -24.00 -9.85
C CYS A 442 -9.17 -24.06 -8.42
N VAL A 443 -9.99 -24.61 -7.52
CA VAL A 443 -9.61 -24.98 -6.16
C VAL A 443 -10.01 -26.44 -5.97
N GLU A 444 -9.05 -27.30 -5.68
CA GLU A 444 -9.26 -28.74 -5.55
C GLU A 444 -8.62 -29.28 -4.28
N PHE A 445 -9.22 -30.32 -3.70
CA PHE A 445 -8.66 -30.98 -2.53
C PHE A 445 -7.38 -31.75 -2.92
N ASP A 446 -6.30 -31.54 -2.16
CA ASP A 446 -4.94 -31.98 -2.50
C ASP A 446 -4.26 -32.68 -1.30
N GLY A 447 -5.05 -33.46 -0.55
CA GLY A 447 -4.56 -34.36 0.49
C GLY A 447 -4.44 -33.74 1.88
N TYR A 448 -3.61 -34.38 2.72
CA TYR A 448 -3.34 -33.97 4.10
C TYR A 448 -1.84 -33.82 4.30
N GLU A 449 -1.40 -32.65 4.77
CA GLU A 449 0.02 -32.38 5.04
C GLU A 449 0.19 -31.51 6.29
N ASP A 450 1.44 -31.40 6.73
CA ASP A 450 1.83 -30.43 7.74
C ASP A 450 1.81 -29.03 7.15
N VAL A 451 1.38 -28.05 7.96
CA VAL A 451 1.23 -26.67 7.53
C VAL A 451 1.98 -25.71 8.42
N TYR A 452 2.33 -24.58 7.85
CA TYR A 452 3.30 -23.64 8.37
C TYR A 452 2.84 -22.20 8.15
N THR A 453 3.32 -21.27 8.99
CA THR A 453 3.07 -19.84 8.84
C THR A 453 4.17 -19.01 9.50
N GLY A 454 4.19 -17.71 9.25
CA GLY A 454 4.94 -16.73 10.03
C GLY A 454 4.11 -15.46 10.23
N THR A 455 4.39 -14.68 11.26
CA THR A 455 3.61 -13.48 11.61
C THR A 455 4.31 -12.23 11.17
N VAL A 456 3.74 -11.46 10.24
CA VAL A 456 4.39 -10.27 9.70
C VAL A 456 4.00 -9.02 10.47
N ASP A 457 5.01 -8.26 10.90
CA ASP A 457 4.85 -7.01 11.63
C ASP A 457 4.02 -6.00 10.83
N GLU A 458 3.16 -5.25 11.54
CA GLU A 458 2.24 -4.21 11.07
C GLU A 458 1.15 -4.64 10.08
N THR A 459 1.47 -5.50 9.12
CA THR A 459 0.63 -5.76 7.95
C THR A 459 -0.09 -7.10 8.05
N HIS A 460 0.43 -8.03 8.86
CA HIS A 460 -0.06 -9.40 8.96
C HIS A 460 -0.21 -10.11 7.60
N THR A 461 0.51 -9.64 6.58
CA THR A 461 0.48 -10.19 5.24
C THR A 461 1.87 -10.44 4.67
N TYR A 462 1.99 -11.38 3.73
CA TYR A 462 3.22 -11.64 2.98
C TYR A 462 2.93 -12.26 1.62
N PHE A 463 3.87 -12.11 0.68
CA PHE A 463 3.81 -12.69 -0.65
C PHE A 463 4.38 -14.12 -0.68
N ALA A 464 3.60 -15.08 -1.18
CA ALA A 464 4.01 -16.49 -1.30
C ALA A 464 3.43 -17.19 -2.55
N ILE A 465 4.00 -18.32 -2.98
CA ILE A 465 3.51 -19.16 -4.10
C ILE A 465 3.99 -20.61 -3.98
N GLY A 466 3.26 -21.60 -4.50
CA GLY A 466 3.68 -23.01 -4.45
C GLY A 466 4.74 -23.40 -5.49
N ASN A 467 4.69 -22.79 -6.69
CA ASN A 467 5.64 -23.07 -7.77
C ASN A 467 6.02 -21.83 -8.58
N GLN A 468 7.14 -21.94 -9.30
CA GLN A 468 7.59 -20.92 -10.25
C GLN A 468 6.67 -20.87 -11.48
N GLY A 469 6.50 -19.67 -12.03
CA GLY A 469 5.79 -19.44 -13.29
C GLY A 469 6.73 -19.53 -14.49
N ILE A 470 6.14 -19.76 -15.66
CA ILE A 470 6.83 -19.76 -16.96
C ILE A 470 6.22 -18.67 -17.82
N ASP A 471 7.06 -17.81 -18.41
CA ASP A 471 6.58 -16.78 -19.33
C ASP A 471 6.39 -17.30 -20.76
N THR A 472 5.87 -16.46 -21.66
CA THR A 472 5.57 -16.82 -23.05
C THR A 472 6.78 -17.22 -23.89
N LYS A 473 8.00 -17.05 -23.38
CA LYS A 473 9.26 -17.45 -24.03
C LYS A 473 9.96 -18.55 -23.26
N ASP A 474 9.21 -19.34 -22.49
CA ASP A 474 9.69 -20.47 -21.70
C ASP A 474 10.74 -20.11 -20.64
N ARG A 475 10.71 -18.87 -20.12
CA ARG A 475 11.63 -18.43 -19.06
C ARG A 475 10.97 -18.50 -17.69
N THR A 476 11.75 -18.91 -16.69
CA THR A 476 11.27 -18.99 -15.30
C THR A 476 11.15 -17.61 -14.65
N GLU A 477 10.08 -17.40 -13.87
CA GLU A 477 9.87 -16.20 -13.05
C GLU A 477 9.04 -16.52 -11.79
N MET A 478 9.07 -15.63 -10.79
CA MET A 478 8.27 -15.76 -9.58
C MET A 478 7.07 -14.83 -9.60
N ARG A 479 5.97 -15.34 -9.07
CA ARG A 479 4.64 -14.78 -9.24
C ARG A 479 3.82 -15.05 -7.98
N TYR A 480 4.00 -14.22 -6.96
CA TYR A 480 3.47 -14.41 -5.62
C TYR A 480 2.07 -13.84 -5.44
N VAL A 481 1.33 -14.36 -4.46
CA VAL A 481 0.01 -13.87 -4.02
C VAL A 481 0.05 -13.49 -2.53
N LEU A 482 -0.77 -12.51 -2.12
CA LEU A 482 -0.77 -11.93 -0.76
C LEU A 482 -1.65 -12.71 0.23
N ASN A 483 -1.14 -13.02 1.42
CA ASN A 483 -1.74 -13.88 2.48
C ASN A 483 -2.06 -13.08 3.77
N VAL A 484 -3.02 -13.43 4.67
CA VAL A 484 -3.50 -12.59 5.84
C VAL A 484 -3.65 -13.30 7.22
N GLN A 485 -3.37 -12.65 8.39
CA GLN A 485 -3.64 -13.13 9.79
C GLN A 485 -4.32 -12.09 10.77
N CYS A 486 -5.06 -12.49 11.84
CA CYS A 486 -5.48 -11.70 13.06
C CYS A 486 -6.09 -12.59 14.21
N GLY A 487 -5.95 -12.25 15.53
CA GLY A 487 -6.05 -13.23 16.65
C GLY A 487 -6.57 -12.81 18.07
N GLU A 488 -7.62 -11.99 18.23
CA GLU A 488 -8.24 -11.72 19.55
C GLU A 488 -9.38 -12.67 19.94
N ILE A 489 -10.14 -13.17 18.96
CA ILE A 489 -11.03 -14.33 19.08
C ILE A 489 -10.62 -15.25 17.94
N ILE A 490 -10.40 -16.53 18.23
CA ILE A 490 -9.97 -17.48 17.21
C ILE A 490 -11.21 -17.88 16.41
N LEU A 491 -11.55 -17.07 15.42
CA LEU A 491 -12.73 -17.25 14.58
C LEU A 491 -12.37 -17.91 13.25
N ARG A 492 -13.22 -18.84 12.80
CA ARG A 492 -13.28 -19.17 11.38
C ARG A 492 -13.77 -17.95 10.60
N PRO A 493 -13.41 -17.78 9.33
CA PRO A 493 -13.96 -16.68 8.58
C PRO A 493 -15.46 -16.93 8.33
N LYS A 494 -16.24 -15.85 8.27
CA LYS A 494 -17.72 -15.88 8.33
C LYS A 494 -18.24 -16.51 9.63
N GLN A 495 -17.68 -16.09 10.76
CA GLN A 495 -18.13 -16.47 12.10
C GLN A 495 -18.33 -15.20 12.93
N PHE A 496 -19.24 -15.26 13.90
CA PHE A 496 -19.43 -14.18 14.88
C PHE A 496 -18.77 -14.50 16.21
N CYS A 497 -18.31 -13.45 16.87
CA CYS A 497 -18.07 -13.52 18.30
C CYS A 497 -19.42 -13.41 19.04
N ASN A 498 -19.57 -14.16 20.13
CA ASN A 498 -20.79 -14.21 20.93
C ASN A 498 -20.43 -13.95 22.40
N LEU A 499 -20.44 -12.68 22.77
CA LEU A 499 -19.88 -12.19 24.03
C LEU A 499 -20.96 -11.97 25.07
N THR A 500 -20.69 -12.46 26.28
CA THR A 500 -21.43 -12.14 27.51
C THR A 500 -20.42 -11.84 28.60
N SER A 501 -20.80 -11.10 29.64
CA SER A 501 -19.84 -10.63 30.63
C SER A 501 -20.34 -10.83 32.05
N ALA A 502 -19.50 -11.46 32.88
CA ALA A 502 -19.64 -11.52 34.32
C ALA A 502 -18.81 -10.37 34.93
N VAL A 503 -19.48 -9.47 35.64
CA VAL A 503 -18.88 -8.26 36.19
C VAL A 503 -18.38 -8.53 37.61
N ALA A 504 -17.06 -8.55 37.76
CA ALA A 504 -16.39 -8.70 39.04
C ALA A 504 -16.38 -7.38 39.82
N ARG A 505 -16.64 -7.48 41.13
CA ARG A 505 -16.72 -6.37 42.09
C ARG A 505 -15.82 -6.64 43.29
N ALA A 506 -15.53 -5.59 44.06
CA ALA A 506 -14.63 -5.66 45.21
C ALA A 506 -15.13 -6.61 46.30
N GLU A 507 -16.45 -6.64 46.51
CA GLU A 507 -17.15 -7.43 47.52
C GLU A 507 -17.50 -8.84 47.06
N ASP A 508 -17.16 -9.22 45.82
CA ASP A 508 -17.47 -10.55 45.32
C ASP A 508 -16.74 -11.64 46.09
N THR A 509 -17.42 -12.78 46.22
CA THR A 509 -16.83 -14.04 46.68
C THR A 509 -16.76 -15.00 45.49
N PHE A 510 -16.09 -16.15 45.70
CA PHE A 510 -16.10 -17.21 44.70
C PHE A 510 -17.54 -17.61 44.29
N GLU A 511 -18.47 -17.75 45.25
CA GLU A 511 -19.83 -18.18 44.95
C GLU A 511 -20.62 -17.12 44.17
N THR A 512 -20.46 -15.83 44.49
CA THR A 512 -21.15 -14.77 43.73
C THR A 512 -20.59 -14.59 42.33
N LEU A 513 -19.27 -14.74 42.12
CA LEU A 513 -18.68 -14.76 40.78
C LEU A 513 -19.11 -15.99 39.99
N LYS A 514 -19.17 -17.15 40.62
CA LYS A 514 -19.66 -18.38 40.01
C LYS A 514 -21.08 -18.18 39.48
N GLU A 515 -22.00 -17.66 40.29
CA GLU A 515 -23.38 -17.38 39.86
C GLU A 515 -23.43 -16.45 38.64
N LYS A 516 -22.60 -15.39 38.63
CA LYS A 516 -22.50 -14.46 37.49
C LYS A 516 -21.97 -15.14 36.23
N VAL A 517 -20.95 -15.99 36.35
CA VAL A 517 -20.36 -16.75 35.23
C VAL A 517 -21.34 -17.78 34.69
N GLU A 518 -22.06 -18.49 35.56
CA GLU A 518 -23.14 -19.41 35.17
C GLU A 518 -24.21 -18.67 34.37
N LEU A 519 -24.69 -17.52 34.89
CA LEU A 519 -25.71 -16.73 34.20
C LEU A 519 -25.23 -16.17 32.85
N ALA A 520 -24.02 -15.59 32.81
CA ALA A 520 -23.42 -15.10 31.57
C ALA A 520 -23.29 -16.23 30.54
N THR A 521 -22.86 -17.42 30.97
CA THR A 521 -22.76 -18.60 30.11
C THR A 521 -24.13 -19.04 29.58
N ILE A 522 -25.17 -19.05 30.42
CA ILE A 522 -26.53 -19.39 30.01
C ILE A 522 -27.02 -18.41 28.94
N LEU A 523 -26.83 -17.11 29.18
CA LEU A 523 -27.18 -16.06 28.21
C LEU A 523 -26.41 -16.25 26.90
N GLY A 524 -25.10 -16.53 26.96
CA GLY A 524 -24.28 -16.76 25.78
C GLY A 524 -24.72 -18.01 25.01
N THR A 525 -25.13 -19.06 25.71
CA THR A 525 -25.64 -20.30 25.11
C THR A 525 -26.99 -20.07 24.41
N LEU A 526 -27.87 -19.26 25.00
CA LEU A 526 -29.12 -18.83 24.38
C LEU A 526 -28.86 -17.94 23.16
N GLN A 527 -27.94 -16.97 23.29
CA GLN A 527 -27.53 -16.07 22.20
C GLN A 527 -26.91 -16.84 21.04
N ALA A 528 -26.22 -17.96 21.29
CA ALA A 528 -25.67 -18.82 20.24
C ALA A 528 -26.76 -19.43 19.34
N MET A 529 -28.04 -19.41 19.75
CA MET A 529 -29.18 -19.86 18.94
C MET A 529 -29.68 -18.79 17.96
N ALA A 530 -29.30 -17.52 18.12
CA ALA A 530 -29.67 -16.44 17.21
C ALA A 530 -28.85 -16.51 15.91
N THR A 531 -29.16 -17.50 15.07
CA THR A 531 -28.46 -17.79 13.80
C THR A 531 -29.25 -17.39 12.56
N HIS A 532 -30.35 -16.65 12.74
CA HIS A 532 -31.11 -16.08 11.63
C HIS A 532 -30.50 -14.75 11.19
N PHE A 533 -29.74 -14.78 10.10
CA PHE A 533 -29.00 -13.63 9.58
C PHE A 533 -29.52 -13.20 8.20
N PRO A 534 -30.64 -12.44 8.13
CA PRO A 534 -31.20 -12.00 6.86
C PRO A 534 -30.18 -11.14 6.10
N GLY A 535 -29.98 -11.44 4.82
CA GLY A 535 -29.03 -10.71 3.97
C GLY A 535 -27.58 -11.17 4.05
N LEU A 536 -27.23 -12.08 4.96
CA LEU A 536 -25.90 -12.71 5.00
C LEU A 536 -25.90 -14.07 4.29
N ARG A 537 -24.70 -14.47 3.82
CA ARG A 537 -24.53 -15.78 3.16
C ARG A 537 -24.83 -16.92 4.13
N PRO A 538 -25.40 -18.06 3.67
CA PRO A 538 -25.72 -19.20 4.54
C PRO A 538 -24.53 -19.75 5.34
N GLU A 539 -23.30 -19.55 4.89
CA GLU A 539 -22.10 -20.01 5.62
C GLU A 539 -21.97 -19.36 7.01
N TRP A 540 -22.43 -18.12 7.19
CA TRP A 540 -22.42 -17.46 8.51
C TRP A 540 -23.31 -18.20 9.51
N GLN A 541 -24.53 -18.53 9.07
CA GLN A 541 -25.46 -19.33 9.84
C GLN A 541 -24.87 -20.72 10.13
N LYS A 542 -24.35 -21.40 9.10
CA LYS A 542 -23.75 -22.73 9.25
C LYS A 542 -22.60 -22.75 10.25
N ASN A 543 -21.64 -21.83 10.16
CA ASN A 543 -20.51 -21.76 11.08
C ASN A 543 -20.95 -21.48 12.52
N CYS A 544 -21.89 -20.54 12.71
CA CYS A 544 -22.46 -20.25 14.04
C CYS A 544 -23.18 -21.48 14.62
N GLU A 545 -23.89 -22.24 13.79
CA GLU A 545 -24.62 -23.43 14.20
C GLU A 545 -23.71 -24.61 14.53
N GLU A 546 -22.59 -24.75 13.79
CA GLU A 546 -21.57 -25.77 14.00
C GLU A 546 -20.75 -25.54 15.27
N GLU A 547 -20.16 -24.34 15.43
CA GLU A 547 -19.22 -24.09 16.53
C GLU A 547 -19.88 -23.56 17.80
N ARG A 548 -21.06 -22.91 17.66
CA ARG A 548 -21.81 -22.27 18.75
C ARG A 548 -20.91 -21.47 19.70
N LEU A 549 -19.90 -20.77 19.17
CA LEU A 549 -18.86 -20.15 20.00
C LEU A 549 -19.47 -19.24 21.08
N LEU A 550 -18.82 -19.21 22.24
CA LEU A 550 -19.07 -18.27 23.33
C LEU A 550 -17.78 -17.53 23.65
N GLY A 551 -17.91 -16.33 24.19
CA GLY A 551 -16.84 -15.60 24.86
C GLY A 551 -17.36 -14.99 26.15
N VAL A 552 -17.42 -15.81 27.19
CA VAL A 552 -17.81 -15.41 28.54
C VAL A 552 -16.65 -14.65 29.16
N ASP A 553 -16.82 -13.33 29.24
CA ASP A 553 -15.87 -12.35 29.74
C ASP A 553 -15.92 -12.26 31.27
N LEU A 554 -14.76 -12.10 31.90
CA LEU A 554 -14.62 -11.68 33.30
C LEU A 554 -14.17 -10.22 33.32
N ASN A 555 -15.15 -9.31 33.34
CA ASN A 555 -14.88 -7.87 33.34
C ASN A 555 -14.66 -7.37 34.78
N GLY A 556 -13.82 -6.34 34.95
CA GLY A 556 -13.59 -5.74 36.26
C GLY A 556 -12.63 -6.53 37.17
N GLN A 557 -11.73 -7.35 36.61
CA GLN A 557 -10.87 -8.20 37.43
C GLN A 557 -10.00 -7.41 38.41
N MET A 558 -9.53 -6.23 38.00
CA MET A 558 -8.71 -5.36 38.86
C MET A 558 -9.49 -4.77 40.04
N ASP A 559 -10.82 -4.76 39.99
CA ASP A 559 -11.62 -4.32 41.13
C ASP A 559 -11.86 -5.42 42.16
N SER A 560 -11.59 -6.68 41.81
CA SER A 560 -12.01 -7.86 42.60
C SER A 560 -10.82 -8.75 42.97
N PRO A 561 -10.37 -8.74 44.24
CA PRO A 561 -9.25 -9.57 44.68
C PRO A 561 -9.46 -11.06 44.42
N VAL A 562 -10.69 -11.57 44.62
CA VAL A 562 -11.01 -12.98 44.40
C VAL A 562 -10.95 -13.36 42.92
N CYS A 563 -11.22 -12.43 42.00
CA CYS A 563 -11.15 -12.67 40.55
C CYS A 563 -9.71 -12.71 40.02
N GLN A 564 -8.76 -12.17 40.78
CA GLN A 564 -7.33 -12.18 40.45
C GLN A 564 -6.63 -13.47 40.87
N ASP A 565 -7.30 -14.34 41.64
CA ASP A 565 -6.75 -15.62 42.07
C ASP A 565 -6.78 -16.65 40.91
N PRO A 566 -5.64 -17.25 40.52
CA PRO A 566 -5.57 -18.23 39.43
C PRO A 566 -6.38 -19.51 39.66
N ASP A 567 -6.51 -19.96 40.92
CA ASP A 567 -7.32 -21.13 41.26
C ASP A 567 -8.81 -20.81 41.10
N VAL A 568 -9.22 -19.59 41.47
CA VAL A 568 -10.58 -19.10 41.22
C VAL A 568 -10.84 -19.01 39.72
N GLN A 569 -9.95 -18.40 38.94
CA GLN A 569 -10.05 -18.31 37.47
C GLN A 569 -10.22 -19.69 36.82
N SER A 570 -9.40 -20.66 37.24
CA SER A 570 -9.47 -22.04 36.74
C SER A 570 -10.81 -22.72 37.05
N ARG A 571 -11.32 -22.51 38.26
CA ARG A 571 -12.64 -23.03 38.67
C ARG A 571 -13.78 -22.36 37.90
N LEU A 572 -13.73 -21.04 37.71
CA LEU A 572 -14.72 -20.29 36.95
C LEU A 572 -14.73 -20.68 35.46
N ARG A 573 -13.57 -20.91 34.86
CA ARG A 573 -13.47 -21.49 33.50
C ARG A 573 -14.17 -22.84 33.42
N TYR A 574 -13.88 -23.75 34.35
CA TYR A 574 -14.53 -25.06 34.39
C TYR A 574 -16.05 -24.93 34.50
N ILE A 575 -16.53 -24.04 35.38
CA ILE A 575 -17.96 -23.75 35.57
C ILE A 575 -18.60 -23.24 34.28
N ALA A 576 -17.96 -22.32 33.56
CA ALA A 576 -18.46 -21.80 32.29
C ALA A 576 -18.58 -22.92 31.24
N VAL A 577 -17.54 -23.74 31.08
CA VAL A 577 -17.54 -24.85 30.12
C VAL A 577 -18.62 -25.90 30.47
N GLU A 578 -18.75 -26.26 31.74
CA GLU A 578 -19.74 -27.24 32.19
C GLU A 578 -21.18 -26.70 32.11
N THR A 579 -21.39 -25.42 32.41
CA THR A 579 -22.69 -24.77 32.27
C THR A 579 -23.13 -24.74 30.80
N ASN A 580 -22.21 -24.40 29.88
CA ASN A 580 -22.49 -24.45 28.45
C ASN A 580 -22.85 -25.88 28.01
N ARG A 581 -22.12 -26.90 28.45
CA ARG A 581 -22.43 -28.31 28.15
C ARG A 581 -23.85 -28.67 28.56
N ILE A 582 -24.22 -28.37 29.81
CA ILE A 582 -25.55 -28.68 30.37
C ILE A 582 -26.66 -27.95 29.60
N TYR A 583 -26.48 -26.66 29.30
CA TYR A 583 -27.51 -25.87 28.63
C TYR A 583 -27.60 -26.14 27.14
N ALA A 584 -26.48 -26.41 26.45
CA ALA A 584 -26.48 -26.83 25.05
C ALA A 584 -27.25 -28.15 24.87
N GLU A 585 -27.05 -29.11 25.78
CA GLU A 585 -27.80 -30.37 25.83
C GLU A 585 -29.31 -30.14 26.04
N LYS A 586 -29.68 -29.28 26.99
CA LYS A 586 -31.09 -28.91 27.24
C LYS A 586 -31.75 -28.22 26.04
N LEU A 587 -30.98 -27.42 25.29
CA LEU A 587 -31.46 -26.67 24.13
C LEU A 587 -31.40 -27.47 22.82
N GLY A 588 -30.79 -28.67 22.84
CA GLY A 588 -30.64 -29.51 21.65
C GLY A 588 -29.70 -28.93 20.60
N ILE A 589 -28.71 -28.12 21.01
CA ILE A 589 -27.68 -27.56 20.13
C ILE A 589 -26.32 -28.17 20.44
N ASN A 590 -25.35 -27.99 19.54
CA ASN A 590 -23.97 -28.39 19.79
C ASN A 590 -23.40 -27.64 21.00
N GLN A 591 -22.60 -28.34 21.82
CA GLN A 591 -21.76 -27.66 22.81
C GLN A 591 -20.79 -26.71 22.09
N SER A 592 -20.55 -25.56 22.69
CA SER A 592 -19.64 -24.56 22.16
C SER A 592 -18.21 -25.08 22.12
N VAL A 593 -17.51 -24.82 21.01
CA VAL A 593 -16.12 -25.28 20.82
C VAL A 593 -15.14 -24.57 21.77
N SER A 594 -15.41 -23.30 22.07
CA SER A 594 -14.69 -22.49 23.06
C SER A 594 -15.68 -21.58 23.78
N VAL A 595 -15.47 -21.36 25.08
CA VAL A 595 -16.44 -20.68 25.95
C VAL A 595 -15.91 -19.40 26.56
N THR A 596 -14.66 -19.35 27.02
CA THR A 596 -14.15 -18.24 27.84
C THR A 596 -13.17 -17.34 27.08
N ALA A 597 -13.31 -16.03 27.28
CA ALA A 597 -12.44 -14.98 26.72
C ALA A 597 -12.29 -13.84 27.72
N VAL A 598 -11.37 -12.89 27.52
CA VAL A 598 -11.44 -11.60 28.23
C VAL A 598 -11.44 -10.46 27.22
N LYS A 599 -12.45 -9.60 27.31
CA LYS A 599 -12.61 -8.41 26.47
C LYS A 599 -12.13 -7.19 27.26
N PRO A 600 -11.56 -6.16 26.61
CA PRO A 600 -11.26 -4.91 27.29
C PRO A 600 -12.53 -4.23 27.81
N SER A 601 -13.71 -4.45 27.21
CA SER A 601 -15.02 -4.03 27.75
C SER A 601 -15.16 -2.54 28.09
N GLY A 602 -14.50 -1.64 27.35
CA GLY A 602 -14.44 -0.19 27.64
C GLY A 602 -15.80 0.46 27.94
N ASN A 603 -16.73 0.47 26.97
CA ASN A 603 -18.05 1.11 27.14
C ASN A 603 -18.87 0.46 28.26
N SER A 604 -18.92 -0.88 28.31
CA SER A 604 -19.63 -1.62 29.35
C SER A 604 -19.07 -1.31 30.74
N SER A 605 -17.75 -1.15 30.86
CA SER A 605 -17.08 -0.82 32.11
C SER A 605 -17.38 0.61 32.58
N GLN A 606 -17.58 1.55 31.65
CA GLN A 606 -18.09 2.88 32.00
C GLN A 606 -19.53 2.80 32.52
N LEU A 607 -20.42 2.09 31.81
CA LEU A 607 -21.82 1.92 32.21
C LEU A 607 -21.96 1.26 33.59
N LEU A 608 -21.18 0.20 33.81
CA LEU A 608 -21.24 -0.61 35.01
C LEU A 608 -20.34 -0.07 36.12
N ASN A 609 -19.55 0.95 35.86
CA ASN A 609 -18.47 1.42 36.75
C ASN A 609 -17.57 0.27 37.25
N SER A 610 -16.92 -0.43 36.32
CA SER A 610 -15.91 -1.46 36.63
C SER A 610 -14.57 -1.12 35.98
N ALA A 611 -13.51 -1.80 36.40
CA ALA A 611 -12.29 -1.88 35.63
C ALA A 611 -12.55 -2.61 34.30
N SER A 612 -11.66 -2.39 33.33
CA SER A 612 -11.89 -2.73 31.92
C SER A 612 -11.20 -4.05 31.57
N GLY A 613 -11.92 -5.17 31.55
CA GLY A 613 -11.35 -6.51 31.39
C GLY A 613 -10.29 -6.78 32.47
N ILE A 614 -9.04 -6.96 32.04
CA ILE A 614 -7.87 -7.11 32.92
C ILE A 614 -7.10 -5.82 33.22
N HIS A 615 -7.51 -4.67 32.68
CA HIS A 615 -6.81 -3.40 32.87
C HIS A 615 -7.07 -2.82 34.27
N THR A 616 -6.07 -2.15 34.82
CA THR A 616 -6.17 -1.39 36.08
C THR A 616 -7.09 -0.19 35.94
N ARG A 617 -7.54 0.37 37.06
CA ARG A 617 -8.21 1.68 37.07
C ARG A 617 -7.22 2.76 36.64
N TRP A 618 -7.72 3.91 36.21
CA TRP A 618 -6.85 5.02 35.81
C TRP A 618 -6.10 5.60 37.01
N SER A 619 -6.83 5.95 38.07
CA SER A 619 -6.33 6.55 39.32
C SER A 619 -7.38 6.30 40.43
N PRO A 620 -7.05 6.41 41.74
CA PRO A 620 -8.05 6.29 42.80
C PRO A 620 -9.15 7.36 42.70
N TYR A 621 -8.78 8.56 42.22
CA TYR A 621 -9.68 9.69 42.04
C TYR A 621 -9.35 10.41 40.73
N TYR A 622 -10.34 10.63 39.88
CA TYR A 622 -10.15 11.31 38.59
C TYR A 622 -11.43 12.00 38.11
N ILE A 623 -11.28 13.00 37.26
CA ILE A 623 -12.35 13.50 36.41
C ILE A 623 -12.39 12.66 35.12
N ARG A 624 -13.58 12.18 34.77
CA ARG A 624 -13.88 11.58 33.48
C ARG A 624 -14.49 12.65 32.57
N ASN A 625 -13.77 13.02 31.52
CA ASN A 625 -14.23 13.98 30.53
C ASN A 625 -14.98 13.26 29.41
N VAL A 626 -16.22 13.67 29.15
CA VAL A 626 -17.09 13.07 28.13
C VAL A 626 -17.52 14.14 27.13
N ARG A 627 -17.24 13.91 25.85
CA ARG A 627 -17.66 14.81 24.77
C ARG A 627 -19.13 14.58 24.42
N VAL A 628 -19.88 15.67 24.28
CA VAL A 628 -21.31 15.68 24.00
C VAL A 628 -21.56 16.71 22.89
N GLY A 629 -22.21 16.29 21.81
CA GLY A 629 -22.51 17.19 20.69
C GLY A 629 -23.50 18.30 21.09
N SER A 630 -23.27 19.51 20.58
CA SER A 630 -24.06 20.72 20.88
C SER A 630 -25.54 20.61 20.53
N HIS A 631 -25.89 19.72 19.61
CA HIS A 631 -27.24 19.53 19.11
C HIS A 631 -27.97 18.37 19.77
N THR A 632 -27.36 17.67 20.74
CA THR A 632 -27.97 16.51 21.37
C THR A 632 -28.93 16.91 22.51
N PRO A 633 -30.08 16.24 22.66
CA PRO A 633 -30.96 16.42 23.82
C PRO A 633 -30.23 16.20 25.16
N VAL A 634 -29.27 15.27 25.18
CA VAL A 634 -28.43 14.96 26.34
C VAL A 634 -27.68 16.19 26.85
N LEU A 635 -27.11 17.02 25.96
CA LEU A 635 -26.43 18.23 26.39
C LEU A 635 -27.34 19.19 27.14
N ASN A 636 -28.58 19.36 26.69
CA ASN A 636 -29.53 20.28 27.33
C ASN A 636 -29.92 19.78 28.72
N VAL A 637 -30.10 18.46 28.89
CA VAL A 637 -30.32 17.86 30.21
C VAL A 637 -29.12 18.09 31.13
N LEU A 638 -27.90 17.89 30.64
CA LEU A 638 -26.68 18.12 31.44
C LEU A 638 -26.53 19.60 31.83
N LYS A 639 -26.80 20.52 30.90
CA LYS A 639 -26.79 21.98 31.16
C LYS A 639 -27.81 22.38 32.22
N ASP A 640 -29.05 21.91 32.10
CA ASP A 640 -30.14 22.28 33.01
C ASP A 640 -30.00 21.61 34.39
N ALA A 641 -29.35 20.45 34.46
CA ALA A 641 -28.93 19.85 35.72
C ALA A 641 -27.78 20.65 36.39
N GLY A 642 -27.05 21.47 35.64
CA GLY A 642 -25.90 22.23 36.14
C GLY A 642 -24.60 21.43 36.17
N VAL A 643 -24.46 20.43 35.30
CA VAL A 643 -23.22 19.64 35.17
C VAL A 643 -22.10 20.57 34.70
N PRO A 644 -20.87 20.49 35.27
CA PRO A 644 -19.74 21.27 34.78
C PRO A 644 -19.45 20.93 33.31
N LEU A 645 -19.42 21.96 32.46
CA LEU A 645 -19.34 21.84 31.01
C LEU A 645 -18.41 22.91 30.45
N ASP A 646 -17.43 22.49 29.66
CA ASP A 646 -16.55 23.37 28.89
C ASP A 646 -16.73 23.15 27.37
N PRO A 647 -16.55 24.17 26.52
CA PRO A 647 -16.44 23.95 25.08
C PRO A 647 -15.21 23.07 24.77
N GLU A 648 -15.27 22.23 23.75
CA GLU A 648 -14.11 21.42 23.34
C GLU A 648 -12.88 22.30 23.03
N ASN A 649 -11.67 21.80 23.31
CA ASN A 649 -10.40 22.47 23.06
C ASN A 649 -10.36 23.18 21.69
N GLY A 650 -10.05 24.48 21.71
CA GLY A 650 -10.02 25.32 20.51
C GLY A 650 -11.37 25.96 20.14
N GLN A 651 -12.44 25.66 20.88
CA GLN A 651 -13.78 26.22 20.68
C GLN A 651 -14.16 27.20 21.80
N THR A 652 -15.16 28.04 21.55
CA THR A 652 -15.71 29.00 22.52
C THR A 652 -17.19 28.70 22.74
N PRO A 653 -17.82 29.15 23.85
CA PRO A 653 -19.24 28.92 24.09
C PRO A 653 -20.17 29.39 22.95
N LYS A 654 -19.73 30.35 22.13
CA LYS A 654 -20.52 30.90 21.01
C LYS A 654 -20.48 30.04 19.74
N ASN A 655 -19.42 29.27 19.52
CA ASN A 655 -19.22 28.47 18.31
C ASN A 655 -19.00 26.98 18.62
N ALA A 656 -19.18 26.57 19.87
CA ALA A 656 -18.98 25.20 20.29
C ALA A 656 -19.96 24.27 19.57
N ASN A 657 -19.45 23.33 18.77
CA ASN A 657 -20.22 22.21 18.22
C ASN A 657 -20.16 20.97 19.14
N THR A 658 -19.22 20.96 20.08
CA THR A 658 -18.98 19.90 21.05
C THR A 658 -18.67 20.52 22.41
N TRP A 659 -19.26 19.94 23.45
CA TRP A 659 -19.03 20.30 24.85
C TRP A 659 -18.42 19.12 25.59
N VAL A 660 -17.61 19.38 26.59
CA VAL A 660 -16.98 18.40 27.46
C VAL A 660 -17.67 18.46 28.83
N ALA A 661 -18.29 17.36 29.24
CA ALA A 661 -18.87 17.20 30.56
C ALA A 661 -17.86 16.52 31.49
N HIS A 662 -17.71 17.07 32.69
CA HIS A 662 -16.67 16.67 33.65
C HIS A 662 -17.27 15.89 34.81
N PHE A 663 -17.06 14.58 34.87
CA PHE A 663 -17.64 13.71 35.91
C PHE A 663 -16.58 13.32 36.96
N PRO A 664 -16.74 13.66 38.24
CA PRO A 664 -15.86 13.18 39.29
C PRO A 664 -16.10 11.69 39.56
N VAL A 665 -15.05 10.88 39.47
CA VAL A 665 -15.11 9.42 39.65
C VAL A 665 -14.12 8.98 40.74
N LYS A 666 -14.57 8.02 41.55
CA LYS A 666 -13.76 7.33 42.56
C LYS A 666 -13.67 5.84 42.21
N ALA A 667 -12.46 5.31 42.16
CA ALA A 667 -12.22 3.88 42.01
C ALA A 667 -12.55 3.12 43.32
N PRO A 668 -12.86 1.81 43.24
CA PRO A 668 -13.03 0.99 44.44
C PRO A 668 -11.80 1.05 45.35
N GLU A 669 -12.03 0.96 46.66
CA GLU A 669 -10.95 1.02 47.64
C GLU A 669 -10.01 -0.18 47.47
N GLY A 670 -8.71 0.09 47.37
CA GLY A 670 -7.69 -0.94 47.15
C GLY A 670 -7.58 -1.47 45.71
N ALA A 671 -8.36 -0.94 44.76
CA ALA A 671 -8.22 -1.33 43.35
C ALA A 671 -6.89 -0.83 42.76
N PRO A 672 -6.09 -1.69 42.09
CA PRO A 672 -4.88 -1.26 41.43
C PRO A 672 -5.17 -0.25 40.31
N THR A 673 -4.26 0.69 40.18
CA THR A 673 -4.29 1.78 39.23
C THR A 673 -3.11 1.69 38.27
N ARG A 674 -3.10 2.54 37.24
CA ARG A 674 -2.11 2.49 36.15
C ARG A 674 -0.65 2.57 36.63
N ASN A 675 -0.41 3.17 37.80
CA ASN A 675 0.93 3.34 38.37
C ASN A 675 1.32 2.18 39.32
N ASP A 676 0.40 1.28 39.65
CA ASP A 676 0.62 0.22 40.65
C ASP A 676 1.21 -1.06 40.05
N ARG A 677 1.32 -1.16 38.71
CA ARG A 677 1.89 -2.31 38.03
C ARG A 677 2.92 -1.91 36.99
N THR A 678 4.06 -2.56 37.05
CA THR A 678 5.06 -2.57 35.98
C THR A 678 4.51 -3.24 34.73
N ALA A 679 5.17 -3.03 33.59
CA ALA A 679 4.80 -3.69 32.35
C ALA A 679 4.87 -5.23 32.47
N ILE A 680 5.81 -5.76 33.25
CA ILE A 680 5.99 -7.20 33.48
C ILE A 680 4.87 -7.77 34.34
N GLU A 681 4.50 -7.10 35.43
CA GLU A 681 3.36 -7.55 36.25
C GLU A 681 2.05 -7.56 35.46
N GLN A 682 1.87 -6.63 34.50
CA GLN A 682 0.74 -6.69 33.57
C GLN A 682 0.83 -7.90 32.63
N CYS A 683 2.03 -8.22 32.11
CA CYS A 683 2.25 -9.38 31.25
C CYS A 683 2.03 -10.70 32.01
N ASP A 684 2.56 -10.83 33.24
CA ASP A 684 2.35 -11.98 34.11
C ASP A 684 0.87 -12.19 34.41
N TYR A 685 0.14 -11.10 34.68
CA TYR A 685 -1.30 -11.19 34.91
C TYR A 685 -2.09 -11.57 33.65
N TRP A 686 -1.64 -11.11 32.47
CA TRP A 686 -2.18 -11.56 31.19
C TRP A 686 -1.94 -13.06 30.98
N LEU A 687 -0.73 -13.54 31.25
CA LEU A 687 -0.36 -14.95 31.12
C LEU A 687 -1.18 -15.82 32.06
N GLN A 688 -1.37 -15.35 33.31
CA GLN A 688 -2.23 -16.02 34.26
C GLN A 688 -3.65 -16.17 33.69
N ASN A 689 -4.24 -15.11 33.15
CA ASN A 689 -5.56 -15.18 32.51
C ASN A 689 -5.57 -16.12 31.31
N LYS A 690 -4.52 -16.10 30.48
CA LYS A 690 -4.37 -16.96 29.32
C LYS A 690 -4.39 -18.43 29.71
N VAL A 691 -3.69 -18.78 30.79
CA VAL A 691 -3.54 -20.17 31.27
C VAL A 691 -4.74 -20.64 32.07
N HIS A 692 -5.22 -19.80 32.99
CA HIS A 692 -6.20 -20.21 34.00
C HIS A 692 -7.64 -19.94 33.59
N TYR A 693 -7.93 -18.90 32.79
CA TYR A 693 -9.31 -18.54 32.46
C TYR A 693 -9.70 -18.75 31.00
N THR A 694 -8.93 -18.24 30.04
CA THR A 694 -9.40 -18.13 28.65
C THR A 694 -9.14 -19.38 27.82
N GLU A 695 -10.15 -19.83 27.07
CA GLU A 695 -9.98 -20.77 25.94
C GLU A 695 -9.66 -20.03 24.64
N HIS A 696 -10.13 -18.78 24.52
CA HIS A 696 -9.74 -17.84 23.46
C HIS A 696 -8.48 -17.07 23.86
N ASN A 697 -8.54 -15.74 23.91
CA ASN A 697 -7.44 -14.86 24.26
C ASN A 697 -7.91 -13.81 25.30
N PRO A 698 -7.04 -13.38 26.23
CA PRO A 698 -7.27 -12.17 27.00
C PRO A 698 -6.80 -10.96 26.18
N SER A 699 -7.71 -10.07 25.79
CA SER A 699 -7.32 -8.84 25.11
C SER A 699 -6.79 -7.81 26.11
N VAL A 700 -5.58 -7.32 25.86
CA VAL A 700 -4.88 -6.37 26.75
C VAL A 700 -4.05 -5.37 25.95
N THR A 701 -3.98 -4.15 26.48
CA THR A 701 -2.96 -3.16 26.16
C THR A 701 -2.04 -3.03 27.38
N ILE A 702 -0.80 -3.47 27.23
CA ILE A 702 0.26 -3.32 28.23
C ILE A 702 0.83 -1.91 28.12
N THR A 703 0.65 -1.10 29.15
CA THR A 703 1.29 0.22 29.23
C THR A 703 2.67 0.10 29.85
N TYR A 704 3.69 0.71 29.22
CA TYR A 704 5.08 0.57 29.67
C TYR A 704 5.87 1.89 29.66
N ARG A 705 6.86 2.00 30.55
CA ARG A 705 7.88 3.05 30.55
C ARG A 705 9.10 2.62 29.72
N HIS A 706 9.85 3.59 29.23
CA HIS A 706 10.98 3.32 28.32
C HIS A 706 12.05 2.38 28.91
N ASP A 707 12.27 2.45 30.22
CA ASP A 707 13.22 1.60 30.96
C ASP A 707 12.75 0.15 31.11
N GLU A 708 11.47 -0.14 30.92
CA GLU A 708 10.90 -1.50 31.05
C GLU A 708 10.97 -2.31 29.74
N VAL A 709 11.34 -1.69 28.61
CA VAL A 709 11.30 -2.31 27.27
C VAL A 709 12.14 -3.58 27.18
N ILE A 710 13.33 -3.58 27.77
CA ILE A 710 14.23 -4.75 27.72
C ILE A 710 13.64 -5.94 28.46
N ASP A 711 13.00 -5.69 29.61
CA ASP A 711 12.34 -6.74 30.37
C ASP A 711 11.12 -7.27 29.61
N ILE A 712 10.38 -6.41 28.92
CA ILE A 712 9.22 -6.82 28.09
C ILE A 712 9.68 -7.72 26.95
N ILE A 713 10.75 -7.35 26.24
CA ILE A 713 11.31 -8.17 25.16
C ILE A 713 11.71 -9.55 25.69
N ARG A 714 12.40 -9.60 26.84
CA ARG A 714 12.78 -10.87 27.49
C ARG A 714 11.54 -11.69 27.84
N TRP A 715 10.54 -11.07 28.46
CA TRP A 715 9.33 -11.75 28.89
C TRP A 715 8.53 -12.31 27.70
N ILE A 716 8.38 -11.53 26.62
CA ILE A 716 7.72 -11.98 25.39
C ILE A 716 8.47 -13.19 24.83
N TRP A 717 9.80 -13.11 24.75
CA TRP A 717 10.65 -14.19 24.26
C TRP A 717 10.48 -15.50 25.07
N GLU A 718 10.34 -15.39 26.39
CA GLU A 718 10.16 -16.55 27.27
C GLU A 718 8.76 -17.19 27.18
N HIS A 719 7.74 -16.46 26.71
CA HIS A 719 6.34 -16.89 26.75
C HIS A 719 5.65 -16.93 25.37
N GLN A 720 6.43 -16.96 24.28
CA GLN A 720 5.93 -16.90 22.89
C GLN A 720 4.92 -18.02 22.55
N ASP A 721 5.02 -19.18 23.20
CA ASP A 721 4.13 -20.32 22.99
C ASP A 721 2.71 -20.09 23.53
N LYS A 722 2.55 -19.12 24.44
CA LYS A 722 1.25 -18.77 25.04
C LYS A 722 0.58 -17.58 24.38
N ILE A 723 1.34 -16.70 23.75
CA ILE A 723 0.87 -15.40 23.24
C ILE A 723 -0.03 -15.58 22.00
N GLY A 724 -1.33 -15.32 22.17
CA GLY A 724 -2.31 -15.29 21.07
C GLY A 724 -2.50 -13.89 20.46
N GLY A 725 -2.35 -12.85 21.29
CA GLY A 725 -2.40 -11.44 20.88
C GLY A 725 -2.31 -10.52 22.09
N MET A 726 -1.38 -9.56 22.05
CA MET A 726 -1.17 -8.54 23.07
C MET A 726 -0.83 -7.22 22.36
N ALA A 727 -1.27 -6.09 22.90
CA ALA A 727 -0.85 -4.76 22.45
C ALA A 727 0.08 -4.12 23.48
N PHE A 728 1.09 -3.39 23.02
CA PHE A 728 2.00 -2.64 23.88
C PHE A 728 1.91 -1.16 23.52
N LEU A 729 1.70 -0.31 24.52
CA LEU A 729 1.55 1.13 24.34
C LEU A 729 2.49 1.87 25.32
N PRO A 730 3.35 2.79 24.84
CA PRO A 730 4.15 3.61 25.75
C PRO A 730 3.25 4.45 26.66
N ALA A 731 3.61 4.55 27.94
CA ALA A 731 3.02 5.52 28.85
C ALA A 731 3.47 6.94 28.41
N PHE A 732 2.58 7.70 27.79
CA PHE A 732 2.83 9.09 27.39
C PHE A 732 2.25 10.08 28.40
N ASP A 733 3.05 11.05 28.85
CA ASP A 733 2.63 12.22 29.65
C ASP A 733 2.21 13.40 28.75
N ALA A 734 1.46 13.13 27.68
CA ALA A 734 0.94 14.21 26.84
C ALA A 734 -0.18 14.95 27.61
N GLN A 735 0.14 16.12 28.17
CA GLN A 735 -0.84 17.00 28.80
C GLN A 735 -1.50 17.88 27.72
N TYR A 736 -2.80 17.67 27.52
CA TYR A 736 -3.67 18.58 26.78
C TYR A 736 -4.85 18.96 27.68
N ASP A 737 -5.39 20.18 27.50
CA ASP A 737 -6.28 20.84 28.46
C ASP A 737 -7.55 20.06 28.86
N GLN A 738 -7.96 19.06 28.06
CA GLN A 738 -9.16 18.25 28.29
C GLN A 738 -8.87 16.75 28.11
N MET A 739 -7.97 16.20 28.93
CA MET A 739 -7.70 14.76 28.91
C MET A 739 -8.95 13.93 29.22
N PRO A 740 -9.18 12.77 28.56
CA PRO A 740 -10.34 11.93 28.85
C PRO A 740 -10.39 11.47 30.31
N TYR A 741 -9.23 11.36 30.95
CA TYR A 741 -9.08 11.09 32.37
C TYR A 741 -8.09 12.10 32.95
N GLU A 742 -8.52 12.84 33.97
CA GLU A 742 -7.68 13.81 34.67
C GLU A 742 -7.56 13.37 36.13
N GLU A 743 -6.35 13.08 36.57
CA GLU A 743 -6.08 12.65 37.94
C GLU A 743 -6.24 13.83 38.92
N ILE A 744 -6.97 13.60 40.02
CA ILE A 744 -7.25 14.62 41.03
C ILE A 744 -6.96 14.10 42.43
N SER A 745 -6.78 15.00 43.40
CA SER A 745 -6.64 14.63 44.80
C SER A 745 -7.97 14.17 45.41
N LYS A 746 -7.88 13.47 46.55
CA LYS A 746 -9.06 13.06 47.33
C LYS A 746 -9.89 14.27 47.77
N GLU A 747 -9.25 15.34 48.21
CA GLU A 747 -9.91 16.58 48.65
C GLU A 747 -10.63 17.28 47.48
N GLN A 748 -10.03 17.27 46.30
CA GLN A 748 -10.66 17.78 45.08
C GLN A 748 -11.88 16.94 44.70
N TYR A 749 -11.75 15.61 44.73
CA TYR A 749 -12.88 14.70 44.47
C TYR A 749 -14.02 14.94 45.46
N GLU A 750 -13.75 14.98 46.77
CA GLU A 750 -14.77 15.20 47.79
C GLU A 750 -15.51 16.53 47.59
N LYS A 751 -14.77 17.58 47.22
CA LYS A 751 -15.35 18.88 46.87
C LYS A 751 -16.22 18.81 45.62
N PHE A 752 -15.74 18.20 44.54
CA PHE A 752 -16.47 18.12 43.28
C PHE A 752 -17.68 17.20 43.36
N ALA A 753 -17.55 16.04 44.01
CA ALA A 753 -18.64 15.10 44.22
C ALA A 753 -19.76 15.70 45.08
N ALA A 754 -19.41 16.47 46.13
CA ALA A 754 -20.40 17.17 46.95
C ALA A 754 -21.12 18.30 46.19
N ALA A 755 -20.47 18.91 45.20
CA ALA A 755 -21.04 19.97 44.36
C ALA A 755 -21.70 19.44 43.08
N PHE A 756 -21.56 18.15 42.77
CA PHE A 756 -22.04 17.56 41.52
C PHE A 756 -23.57 17.42 41.56
N PRO A 757 -24.30 17.86 40.52
CA PRO A 757 -25.75 17.84 40.54
C PRO A 757 -26.32 16.44 40.34
N GLU A 758 -27.55 16.23 40.81
CA GLU A 758 -28.34 15.07 40.43
C GLU A 758 -28.87 15.26 39.00
N ILE A 759 -28.60 14.29 38.13
CA ILE A 759 -29.00 14.35 36.71
C ILE A 759 -30.27 13.51 36.53
N ASP A 760 -31.36 14.18 36.17
CA ASP A 760 -32.62 13.51 35.83
C ASP A 760 -32.71 13.27 34.32
N PHE A 761 -32.18 12.13 33.87
CA PHE A 761 -32.24 11.72 32.46
C PHE A 761 -33.66 11.47 31.96
N SER A 762 -34.67 11.36 32.84
CA SER A 762 -36.06 11.29 32.41
C SER A 762 -36.53 12.58 31.73
N LYS A 763 -35.78 13.69 31.81
CA LYS A 763 -36.08 14.96 31.13
C LYS A 763 -35.65 15.00 29.67
N ILE A 764 -34.98 13.96 29.14
CA ILE A 764 -34.52 13.91 27.73
C ILE A 764 -35.68 14.19 26.76
N TYR A 765 -36.87 13.62 27.00
CA TYR A 765 -38.04 13.81 26.13
C TYR A 765 -38.47 15.28 25.95
N ARG A 766 -38.05 16.19 26.83
CA ARG A 766 -38.37 17.62 26.73
C ARG A 766 -37.56 18.34 25.66
N TYR A 767 -36.39 17.79 25.30
CA TYR A 767 -35.46 18.36 24.33
C TYR A 767 -35.35 17.51 23.06
N GLU A 768 -35.92 16.30 23.08
CA GLU A 768 -36.02 15.42 21.93
C GLU A 768 -37.32 15.71 21.18
N GLU A 769 -37.24 16.58 20.15
CA GLU A 769 -38.40 16.97 19.34
C GLU A 769 -38.74 15.94 18.25
N GLU A 770 -37.76 15.14 17.84
CA GLU A 770 -37.87 14.04 16.87
C GLU A 770 -37.07 12.83 17.40
N ASP A 771 -37.45 11.61 17.01
CA ASP A 771 -36.75 10.38 17.42
C ASP A 771 -35.36 10.30 16.77
N LEU A 772 -34.34 10.72 17.52
CA LEU A 772 -32.95 10.69 17.08
C LEU A 772 -32.31 9.30 17.23
N THR A 773 -33.04 8.29 17.75
CA THR A 773 -32.52 6.92 17.92
C THR A 773 -32.49 6.12 16.62
N THR A 774 -33.12 6.60 15.55
CA THR A 774 -32.99 5.99 14.21
C THR A 774 -31.58 6.13 13.63
N ALA A 775 -30.79 7.12 14.07
CA ALA A 775 -29.37 7.25 13.73
C ALA A 775 -28.47 6.24 14.48
N ALA A 776 -28.98 5.56 15.51
CA ALA A 776 -28.25 4.52 16.25
C ALA A 776 -28.25 3.14 15.55
N GLN A 777 -28.62 3.07 14.26
CA GLN A 777 -28.32 1.92 13.39
C GLN A 777 -26.83 1.85 12.99
N GLU A 778 -25.92 2.34 13.84
CA GLU A 778 -24.50 2.07 13.69
C GLU A 778 -24.21 0.60 14.08
N LEU A 779 -23.52 -0.11 13.20
CA LEU A 779 -23.08 -1.50 13.39
C LEU A 779 -22.30 -1.64 14.71
N ALA A 780 -22.85 -2.41 15.65
CA ALA A 780 -22.33 -2.60 17.02
C ALA A 780 -20.96 -3.33 17.12
N CYS A 781 -20.25 -3.53 16.02
CA CYS A 781 -18.94 -4.18 15.99
C CYS A 781 -18.01 -3.48 14.98
N MET A 782 -17.37 -2.41 15.42
CA MET A 782 -16.09 -1.97 14.86
C MET A 782 -15.02 -2.06 15.94
N ALA A 783 -14.38 -3.22 16.03
CA ALA A 783 -13.08 -3.31 16.68
C ALA A 783 -12.04 -2.76 15.69
N GLY A 784 -11.64 -1.50 15.88
CA GLY A 784 -10.36 -0.99 15.35
C GLY A 784 -10.34 -0.32 13.98
N GLY A 785 -11.46 -0.21 13.24
CA GLY A 785 -11.49 0.68 12.08
C GLY A 785 -12.73 0.54 11.20
N CYS A 786 -13.55 1.58 11.13
CA CYS A 786 -13.93 2.16 9.84
C CYS A 786 -13.95 3.68 10.00
N ASP A 787 -13.31 4.36 9.05
CA ASP A 787 -13.95 5.51 8.44
C ASP A 787 -14.62 5.00 7.15
N VAL A 788 -15.83 5.49 6.89
CA VAL A 788 -16.61 5.27 5.67
C VAL A 788 -15.89 5.88 4.47
#